data_AF-A0AAD9G3H3-F1
#
_entry.id   AF-A0AAD9G3H3-F1
#
_cell.length_a   1.000
_cell.length_b   1.000
_cell.length_c   1.000
_cell.angle_alpha   90.00
_cell.angle_beta   90.00
_cell.angle_gamma   90.00
#
_symmetry.space_group_name_H-M   'P 1'
#
loop_
_entity.id
_entity.type
_entity.pdbx_description
1 polymer ?
#
loop_
_entity_poly.entity_id
_entity_poly.type
_entity_poly.pdbx_seq_one_letter_code
_entity_poly.pdbx_strand_id
1 'polypeptide(L)'
;MIYVTGSLQSSRWSNKSKLIRAARMAANIHQYWSWSMILLSYLISTTGSYCTIQLMENWRRVDGVVHKRIMLVLSSFALGGCGIWCTHFTGMTALELELEDGTLLEMDFELGLTILSFIFAVLGVFVGLKIASMDPYFLEMEAARRKEMLAANLKNVKMSTVVNRSAVTRRIKIIALFSRLWLIMLGGAFAALGVLGMHYLGMMAQRSNAVMELNAGIVVLSVLIAFFTANAAFWILFRALTFMPDSELLRLGSALIMGVAVCATHYCGLGAASYAPSVENYADSTRFIINRSEAAIVASHGALLTCYWLASFSVVRSVRKAEMSATASTMREGISKRDKMSKTRGNSIQKIHIASCPQFAILSFLFVNKAGNKCKVSGQMSSEEEITQHWLVSKIFLSYLIAVTGSFCTIQLMEKWRSAIDTKDKLILLVLSSIALGGCGIWCMHFTGMNALQLTREDGSVLRVDFEAGLTILSFICAVGGVFVGLKIASADPFFLELEQEKRKNILVKDLAATAMSDVVNKQKVAKRIKLIALFSRLPRIAGGGLFAALGVLVMHYLGMMAQRTQASMTLMAGVVVVSVLIAFFTATAAFWILFRALTFFQDSEALRLGSALIMGIAVCGTHYSGMGAASYTFVEDGMGSGGVHFKGSQAAILASHGSLLFCYWVMTWSVASSVRNIASMTSNLSKVSKRDAGPRTVVVGQIKVADSSVRANGNGSTANTPGGASTRQESIAEVGRKSSSESVFNEV
;
A
#
# COMPACT_ATOMS: atom_id res chain seq x y z
N MET A 1 -78.68 -3.58 -22.97
CA MET A 1 -77.80 -3.10 -21.90
C MET A 1 -76.94 -4.27 -21.40
N ILE A 2 -75.73 -4.37 -21.95
CA ILE A 2 -74.43 -4.30 -21.24
C ILE A 2 -74.11 -5.58 -20.45
N TYR A 3 -73.62 -6.62 -21.14
CA TYR A 3 -72.72 -7.65 -20.60
C TYR A 3 -72.04 -8.46 -21.72
N VAL A 4 -71.52 -7.81 -22.78
CA VAL A 4 -70.70 -8.47 -23.81
C VAL A 4 -69.67 -7.48 -24.39
N THR A 5 -68.69 -7.04 -23.60
CA THR A 5 -67.53 -6.26 -24.11
C THR A 5 -66.20 -6.52 -23.37
N GLY A 6 -66.13 -7.44 -22.40
CA GLY A 6 -64.92 -7.64 -21.58
C GLY A 6 -63.89 -8.64 -22.10
N SER A 7 -64.26 -9.62 -22.94
CA SER A 7 -63.36 -10.74 -23.29
C SER A 7 -62.57 -10.55 -24.59
N LEU A 8 -62.91 -9.56 -25.42
CA LEU A 8 -62.20 -9.27 -26.67
C LEU A 8 -61.03 -8.29 -26.50
N GLN A 9 -60.94 -7.60 -25.36
CA GLN A 9 -59.83 -6.68 -25.08
C GLN A 9 -58.66 -7.41 -24.43
N SER A 10 -58.89 -8.30 -23.45
CA SER A 10 -57.82 -9.06 -22.78
C SER A 10 -57.08 -10.04 -23.70
N SER A 11 -57.78 -10.67 -24.66
CA SER A 11 -57.14 -11.55 -25.66
C SER A 11 -56.29 -10.76 -26.67
N ARG A 12 -56.70 -9.52 -27.00
CA ARG A 12 -55.98 -8.62 -27.92
C ARG A 12 -54.73 -8.03 -27.26
N TRP A 13 -54.74 -7.77 -25.95
CA TRP A 13 -53.57 -7.36 -25.17
C TRP A 13 -52.62 -8.54 -24.87
N SER A 14 -53.14 -9.74 -24.62
CA SER A 14 -52.34 -10.98 -24.52
C SER A 14 -51.68 -11.33 -25.86
N ASN A 15 -52.39 -11.20 -26.98
CA ASN A 15 -51.80 -11.42 -28.31
C ASN A 15 -50.86 -10.30 -28.73
N LYS A 16 -51.13 -9.02 -28.43
CA LYS A 16 -50.17 -7.92 -28.67
C LYS A 16 -48.91 -8.06 -27.83
N SER A 17 -49.00 -8.42 -26.56
CA SER A 17 -47.81 -8.65 -25.72
C SER A 17 -47.04 -9.90 -26.16
N LYS A 18 -47.72 -10.96 -26.60
CA LYS A 18 -47.08 -12.14 -27.23
C LYS A 18 -46.49 -11.82 -28.61
N LEU A 19 -47.11 -10.95 -29.42
CA LEU A 19 -46.60 -10.49 -30.73
C LEU A 19 -45.45 -9.49 -30.58
N ILE A 20 -45.47 -8.61 -29.58
CA ILE A 20 -44.35 -7.71 -29.23
C ILE A 20 -43.21 -8.52 -28.63
N ARG A 21 -43.51 -9.54 -27.81
CA ARG A 21 -42.52 -10.51 -27.33
C ARG A 21 -41.97 -11.37 -28.48
N ALA A 22 -42.79 -11.80 -29.43
CA ALA A 22 -42.36 -12.55 -30.62
C ALA A 22 -41.60 -11.69 -31.64
N ALA A 23 -41.92 -10.40 -31.75
CA ALA A 23 -41.13 -9.43 -32.50
C ALA A 23 -39.79 -9.13 -31.82
N ARG A 24 -39.74 -9.07 -30.47
CA ARG A 24 -38.47 -9.05 -29.71
C ARG A 24 -37.68 -10.36 -29.79
N MET A 25 -38.33 -11.50 -30.06
CA MET A 25 -37.65 -12.79 -30.25
C MET A 25 -36.90 -12.88 -31.60
N ALA A 26 -37.14 -11.96 -32.53
CA ALA A 26 -36.36 -11.83 -33.75
C ALA A 26 -35.15 -10.89 -33.60
N ALA A 27 -34.95 -10.28 -32.42
CA ALA A 27 -33.88 -9.32 -32.21
C ALA A 27 -32.53 -10.02 -32.07
N ASN A 28 -31.64 -9.79 -33.02
CA ASN A 28 -30.25 -10.22 -32.93
C ASN A 28 -29.54 -9.40 -31.83
N ILE A 29 -28.77 -10.08 -30.96
CA ILE A 29 -27.92 -9.41 -29.98
C ILE A 29 -26.56 -9.18 -30.62
N HIS A 30 -26.18 -7.91 -30.78
CA HIS A 30 -24.87 -7.53 -31.29
C HIS A 30 -23.87 -7.40 -30.15
N GLN A 31 -22.67 -7.95 -30.35
CA GLN A 31 -21.59 -7.94 -29.37
C GLN A 31 -20.55 -6.88 -29.73
N TYR A 32 -20.34 -5.92 -28.83
CA TYR A 32 -19.33 -4.87 -28.98
C TYR A 32 -18.24 -5.02 -27.92
N TRP A 33 -17.01 -4.65 -28.30
CA TRP A 33 -15.82 -4.79 -27.45
C TRP A 33 -15.19 -3.44 -27.14
N SER A 34 -15.16 -3.08 -25.86
CA SER A 34 -14.49 -1.88 -25.38
C SER A 34 -12.99 -2.12 -25.24
N TRP A 35 -12.20 -1.55 -26.17
CA TRP A 35 -10.73 -1.61 -26.14
C TRP A 35 -10.12 -1.08 -24.85
N SER A 36 -10.75 -0.08 -24.23
CA SER A 36 -10.28 0.52 -22.98
C SER A 36 -10.33 -0.48 -21.81
N MET A 37 -11.40 -1.27 -21.71
CA MET A 37 -11.56 -2.30 -20.68
C MET A 37 -10.66 -3.50 -20.96
N ILE A 38 -10.45 -3.86 -22.22
CA ILE A 38 -9.49 -4.90 -22.60
C ILE A 38 -8.08 -4.52 -22.13
N LEU A 39 -7.63 -3.30 -22.46
CA LEU A 39 -6.34 -2.79 -22.05
C LEU A 39 -6.21 -2.73 -20.52
N LEU A 40 -7.25 -2.28 -19.82
CA LEU A 40 -7.28 -2.24 -18.35
C LEU A 40 -7.14 -3.64 -17.75
N SER A 41 -7.88 -4.62 -18.27
CA SER A 41 -7.81 -6.02 -17.82
C SER A 41 -6.40 -6.63 -18.00
N TYR A 42 -5.70 -6.23 -19.06
CA TYR A 42 -4.31 -6.63 -19.34
C TYR A 42 -3.31 -5.96 -18.40
N LEU A 43 -3.50 -4.69 -18.08
CA LEU A 43 -2.66 -3.99 -17.10
C LEU A 43 -2.83 -4.60 -15.70
N ILE A 44 -4.05 -4.99 -15.33
CA ILE A 44 -4.36 -5.66 -14.05
C ILE A 44 -3.64 -7.02 -13.97
N SER A 45 -3.76 -7.87 -14.99
CA SER A 45 -3.14 -9.20 -15.01
C SER A 45 -1.62 -9.11 -15.02
N THR A 46 -1.05 -8.16 -15.76
CA THR A 46 0.39 -7.87 -15.78
C THR A 46 0.88 -7.43 -14.40
N THR A 47 0.15 -6.53 -13.74
CA THR A 47 0.49 -6.04 -12.39
C THR A 47 0.42 -7.16 -11.35
N GLY A 48 -0.63 -8.00 -11.40
CA GLY A 48 -0.74 -9.19 -10.55
C GLY A 48 0.38 -10.20 -10.77
N SER A 49 0.77 -10.42 -12.03
CA SER A 49 1.90 -11.29 -12.40
C SER A 49 3.23 -10.74 -11.88
N TYR A 50 3.49 -9.44 -12.07
CA TYR A 50 4.72 -8.79 -11.58
C TYR A 50 4.81 -8.81 -10.05
N CYS A 51 3.70 -8.56 -9.35
CA CYS A 51 3.62 -8.65 -7.89
C CYS A 51 3.94 -10.08 -7.41
N THR A 52 3.39 -11.09 -8.08
CA THR A 52 3.62 -12.51 -7.77
C THR A 52 5.08 -12.90 -7.97
N ILE A 53 5.70 -12.44 -9.06
CA ILE A 53 7.13 -12.63 -9.30
C ILE A 53 7.92 -12.08 -8.11
N GLN A 54 7.68 -10.83 -7.69
CA GLN A 54 8.37 -10.22 -6.55
C GLN A 54 8.18 -11.00 -5.23
N LEU A 55 6.94 -11.41 -4.93
CA LEU A 55 6.65 -12.18 -3.72
C LEU A 55 7.32 -13.54 -3.74
N MET A 56 7.32 -14.24 -4.88
CA MET A 56 8.02 -15.51 -5.05
C MET A 56 9.53 -15.35 -5.04
N GLU A 57 10.08 -14.22 -5.51
CA GLU A 57 11.49 -13.92 -5.35
C GLU A 57 11.87 -13.79 -3.88
N ASN A 58 11.06 -13.07 -3.11
CA ASN A 58 11.28 -12.87 -1.69
C ASN A 58 11.06 -14.16 -0.91
N TRP A 59 10.11 -14.99 -1.31
CA TRP A 59 9.94 -16.35 -0.80
C TRP A 59 11.25 -17.16 -0.89
N ARG A 60 12.00 -17.04 -2.00
CA ARG A 60 13.31 -17.70 -2.19
C ARG A 60 14.43 -17.15 -1.30
N ARG A 61 14.31 -15.89 -0.86
CA ARG A 61 15.36 -15.20 -0.07
C ARG A 61 15.14 -15.33 1.44
N VAL A 62 13.92 -15.65 1.88
CA VAL A 62 13.55 -15.63 3.29
C VAL A 62 13.74 -17.01 3.94
N ASP A 63 14.38 -16.99 5.10
CA ASP A 63 14.55 -18.15 5.97
C ASP A 63 13.39 -18.29 6.96
N GLY A 64 12.90 -19.52 7.14
CA GLY A 64 11.84 -19.85 8.08
C GLY A 64 10.55 -20.32 7.42
N VAL A 65 10.04 -21.45 7.91
CA VAL A 65 8.87 -22.15 7.35
C VAL A 65 7.62 -21.29 7.39
N VAL A 66 7.38 -20.57 8.49
CA VAL A 66 6.19 -19.70 8.65
C VAL A 66 6.19 -18.56 7.63
N HIS A 67 7.34 -17.90 7.43
CA HIS A 67 7.46 -16.82 6.46
C HIS A 67 7.29 -17.29 5.02
N LYS A 68 7.86 -18.46 4.68
CA LYS A 68 7.64 -19.10 3.37
C LYS A 68 6.15 -19.43 3.16
N ARG A 69 5.44 -19.93 4.17
CA ARG A 69 3.99 -20.17 4.08
C ARG A 69 3.20 -18.87 3.85
N ILE A 70 3.50 -17.81 4.61
CA ILE A 70 2.84 -16.51 4.44
C ILE A 70 3.05 -15.98 3.02
N MET A 71 4.29 -16.01 2.52
CA MET A 71 4.60 -15.51 1.18
C MET A 71 3.90 -16.32 0.08
N LEU A 72 3.72 -17.64 0.24
CA LEU A 72 2.91 -18.45 -0.71
C LEU A 72 1.45 -18.02 -0.72
N VAL A 73 0.85 -17.79 0.45
CA VAL A 73 -0.54 -17.32 0.57
C VAL A 73 -0.70 -15.93 -0.07
N LEU A 74 0.25 -15.03 0.15
CA LEU A 74 0.24 -13.71 -0.48
C LEU A 74 0.41 -13.80 -1.99
N SER A 75 1.31 -14.67 -2.49
CA SER A 75 1.50 -14.91 -3.92
C SER A 75 0.25 -15.50 -4.58
N SER A 76 -0.45 -16.43 -3.92
CA SER A 76 -1.68 -17.00 -4.47
C SER A 76 -2.82 -16.00 -4.51
N PHE A 77 -2.90 -15.11 -3.51
CA PHE A 77 -3.86 -14.01 -3.53
C PHE A 77 -3.53 -12.99 -4.64
N ALA A 78 -2.25 -12.63 -4.81
CA ALA A 78 -1.80 -11.69 -5.83
C ALA A 78 -2.04 -12.20 -7.26
N LEU A 79 -1.66 -13.45 -7.57
CA LEU A 79 -1.88 -14.02 -8.90
C LEU A 79 -3.34 -14.44 -9.10
N GLY A 80 -3.90 -15.24 -8.19
CA GLY A 80 -5.25 -15.81 -8.32
C GLY A 80 -6.35 -14.77 -8.15
N GLY A 81 -6.31 -14.00 -7.05
CA GLY A 81 -7.33 -13.00 -6.75
C GLY A 81 -7.17 -11.73 -7.60
N CYS A 82 -6.03 -11.06 -7.49
CA CYS A 82 -5.84 -9.78 -8.16
C CYS A 82 -5.49 -9.92 -9.66
N GLY A 83 -4.67 -10.88 -10.04
CA GLY A 83 -4.20 -11.02 -11.43
C GLY A 83 -5.17 -11.76 -12.35
N ILE A 84 -5.84 -12.80 -11.86
CA ILE A 84 -6.70 -13.68 -12.68
C ILE A 84 -8.18 -13.36 -12.45
N TRP A 85 -8.67 -13.39 -11.21
CA TRP A 85 -10.09 -13.15 -10.90
C TRP A 85 -10.52 -11.71 -11.21
N CYS A 86 -9.77 -10.68 -10.80
CA CYS A 86 -10.14 -9.30 -11.15
C CYS A 86 -10.06 -9.02 -12.67
N THR A 87 -9.11 -9.64 -13.37
CA THR A 87 -9.04 -9.55 -14.85
C THR A 87 -10.24 -10.20 -15.51
N HIS A 88 -10.76 -11.31 -14.97
CA HIS A 88 -11.96 -11.95 -15.49
C HIS A 88 -13.19 -11.04 -15.40
N PHE A 89 -13.48 -10.47 -14.23
CA PHE A 89 -14.64 -9.58 -14.07
C PHE A 89 -14.49 -8.26 -14.82
N THR A 90 -13.29 -7.66 -14.81
CA THR A 90 -13.01 -6.45 -15.62
C THR A 90 -13.12 -6.76 -17.11
N GLY A 91 -12.62 -7.92 -17.56
CA GLY A 91 -12.70 -8.33 -18.97
C GLY A 91 -14.12 -8.66 -19.43
N MET A 92 -14.97 -9.24 -18.57
CA MET A 92 -16.40 -9.42 -18.86
C MET A 92 -17.12 -8.09 -19.09
N THR A 93 -16.67 -7.00 -18.45
CA THR A 93 -17.23 -5.66 -18.72
C THR A 93 -16.79 -5.05 -20.04
N ALA A 94 -15.77 -5.61 -20.69
CA ALA A 94 -15.38 -5.19 -22.03
C ALA A 94 -16.41 -5.61 -23.09
N LEU A 95 -17.22 -6.65 -22.81
CA LEU A 95 -18.28 -7.10 -23.69
C LEU A 95 -19.59 -6.35 -23.41
N GLU A 96 -20.00 -5.54 -24.36
CA GLU A 96 -21.27 -4.81 -24.38
C GLU A 96 -22.24 -5.54 -25.31
N LEU A 97 -23.45 -5.78 -24.84
CA LEU A 97 -24.50 -6.47 -25.58
C LEU A 97 -25.56 -5.43 -25.95
N GLU A 98 -25.76 -5.20 -27.24
CA GLU A 98 -26.72 -4.23 -27.77
C GLU A 98 -27.87 -4.98 -28.46
N LEU A 99 -29.11 -4.59 -28.15
CA LEU A 99 -30.30 -5.07 -28.85
C LEU A 99 -30.49 -4.27 -30.15
N GLU A 100 -31.29 -4.80 -31.07
CA GLU A 100 -31.60 -4.12 -32.36
C GLU A 100 -32.22 -2.72 -32.22
N ASP A 101 -32.78 -2.37 -31.05
CA ASP A 101 -33.32 -1.03 -30.75
C ASP A 101 -32.25 -0.05 -30.23
N GLY A 102 -30.99 -0.46 -30.21
CA GLY A 102 -29.86 0.33 -29.72
C GLY A 102 -29.75 0.37 -28.19
N THR A 103 -30.55 -0.42 -27.47
CA THR A 103 -30.50 -0.49 -26.01
C THR A 103 -29.44 -1.48 -25.55
N LEU A 104 -28.65 -1.07 -24.56
CA LEU A 104 -27.64 -1.95 -23.95
C LEU A 104 -28.31 -2.89 -22.94
N LEU A 105 -28.03 -4.18 -23.05
CA LEU A 105 -28.51 -5.18 -22.11
C LEU A 105 -27.73 -5.07 -20.79
N GLU A 106 -28.45 -4.77 -19.72
CA GLU A 106 -27.91 -4.83 -18.36
C GLU A 106 -27.53 -6.28 -18.03
N MET A 107 -26.31 -6.47 -17.53
CA MET A 107 -25.88 -7.75 -16.95
C MET A 107 -25.34 -7.44 -15.57
N ASP A 108 -25.77 -8.19 -14.57
CA ASP A 108 -25.32 -8.09 -13.19
C ASP A 108 -24.67 -9.40 -12.73
N PHE A 109 -24.10 -9.38 -11.52
CA PHE A 109 -23.43 -10.54 -10.94
C PHE A 109 -24.09 -11.02 -9.66
N GLU A 110 -24.29 -12.32 -9.56
CA GLU A 110 -24.70 -12.97 -8.32
C GLU A 110 -23.51 -13.06 -7.34
N LEU A 111 -23.68 -12.54 -6.12
CA LEU A 111 -22.61 -12.47 -5.11
C LEU A 111 -22.06 -13.85 -4.72
N GLY A 112 -22.92 -14.86 -4.56
CA GLY A 112 -22.52 -16.19 -4.09
C GLY A 112 -21.55 -16.90 -5.04
N LEU A 113 -21.92 -16.96 -6.32
CA LEU A 113 -21.07 -17.54 -7.37
C LEU A 113 -19.80 -16.70 -7.61
N THR A 114 -19.90 -15.38 -7.46
CA THR A 114 -18.75 -14.47 -7.56
C THR A 114 -17.71 -14.73 -6.45
N ILE A 115 -18.15 -14.97 -5.21
CA ILE A 115 -17.26 -15.36 -4.10
C ILE A 115 -16.69 -16.77 -4.34
N LEU A 116 -17.52 -17.70 -4.83
CA LEU A 116 -17.06 -19.07 -5.09
C LEU A 116 -15.98 -19.09 -6.17
N SER A 117 -16.16 -18.35 -7.26
CA SER A 117 -15.17 -18.24 -8.34
C SER A 117 -13.84 -17.63 -7.85
N PHE A 118 -13.90 -16.67 -6.91
CA PHE A 118 -12.71 -16.12 -6.24
C PHE A 118 -11.95 -17.19 -5.46
N ILE A 119 -12.66 -18.01 -4.68
CA ILE A 119 -12.06 -19.11 -3.90
C ILE A 119 -11.37 -20.11 -4.82
N PHE A 120 -12.00 -20.49 -5.94
CA PHE A 120 -11.41 -21.40 -6.92
C PHE A 120 -10.10 -20.85 -7.51
N ALA A 121 -10.07 -19.56 -7.89
CA ALA A 121 -8.86 -18.94 -8.41
C ALA A 121 -7.70 -18.95 -7.39
N VAL A 122 -7.96 -18.50 -6.16
CA VAL A 122 -6.92 -18.42 -5.13
C VAL A 122 -6.44 -19.82 -4.71
N LEU A 123 -7.35 -20.78 -4.52
CA LEU A 123 -6.99 -22.14 -4.11
C LEU A 123 -6.22 -22.89 -5.19
N GLY A 124 -6.66 -22.84 -6.45
CA GLY A 124 -5.99 -23.52 -7.55
C GLY A 124 -4.56 -23.01 -7.74
N VAL A 125 -4.36 -21.69 -7.70
CA VAL A 125 -3.03 -21.08 -7.74
C VAL A 125 -2.21 -21.42 -6.49
N PHE A 126 -2.80 -21.42 -5.29
CA PHE A 126 -2.10 -21.78 -4.05
C PHE A 126 -1.55 -23.21 -4.10
N VAL A 127 -2.40 -24.17 -4.48
CA VAL A 127 -2.00 -25.59 -4.63
C VAL A 127 -0.93 -25.71 -5.70
N GLY A 128 -1.12 -25.05 -6.85
CA GLY A 128 -0.14 -25.02 -7.92
C GLY A 128 1.23 -24.51 -7.47
N LEU A 129 1.26 -23.32 -6.85
CA LEU A 129 2.49 -22.69 -6.35
C LEU A 129 3.16 -23.57 -5.28
N LYS A 130 2.38 -24.18 -4.38
CA LYS A 130 2.90 -25.07 -3.35
C LYS A 130 3.59 -26.29 -3.97
N ILE A 131 2.95 -26.96 -4.92
CA ILE A 131 3.52 -28.14 -5.61
C ILE A 131 4.79 -27.75 -6.38
N ALA A 132 4.72 -26.69 -7.19
CA ALA A 132 5.86 -26.24 -7.99
C ALA A 132 7.04 -25.76 -7.12
N SER A 133 6.77 -25.20 -5.93
CA SER A 133 7.81 -24.78 -4.99
C SER A 133 8.59 -25.94 -4.35
N MET A 134 8.09 -27.18 -4.48
CA MET A 134 8.77 -28.39 -3.99
C MET A 134 9.72 -29.00 -5.02
N ASP A 135 9.94 -28.34 -6.17
CA ASP A 135 10.88 -28.81 -7.19
C ASP A 135 12.31 -28.97 -6.62
N PRO A 136 12.96 -30.13 -6.80
CA PRO A 136 14.24 -30.43 -6.17
C PRO A 136 15.39 -29.58 -6.71
N TYR A 137 15.41 -29.26 -8.02
CA TYR A 137 16.42 -28.35 -8.59
C TYR A 137 16.28 -26.93 -8.02
N PHE A 138 15.04 -26.50 -7.79
CA PHE A 138 14.74 -25.22 -7.17
C PHE A 138 15.28 -25.13 -5.73
N LEU A 139 15.13 -26.20 -4.94
CA LEU A 139 15.65 -26.28 -3.57
C LEU A 139 17.18 -26.47 -3.49
N GLU A 140 17.75 -27.28 -4.38
CA GLU A 140 19.20 -27.56 -4.44
C GLU A 140 20.02 -26.32 -4.84
N MET A 141 19.54 -25.54 -5.81
CA MET A 141 20.15 -24.25 -6.16
C MET A 141 20.13 -23.27 -4.98
N GLU A 142 19.04 -23.26 -4.21
CA GLU A 142 18.91 -22.42 -3.02
C GLU A 142 19.91 -22.84 -1.93
N ALA A 143 20.07 -24.15 -1.71
CA ALA A 143 21.04 -24.71 -0.77
C ALA A 143 22.50 -24.45 -1.21
N ALA A 144 22.80 -24.61 -2.50
CA ALA A 144 24.12 -24.34 -3.06
C ALA A 144 24.48 -22.86 -2.96
N ARG A 145 23.55 -21.94 -3.28
CA ARG A 145 23.78 -20.49 -3.18
C ARG A 145 23.97 -20.03 -1.73
N ARG A 146 23.27 -20.64 -0.76
CA ARG A 146 23.50 -20.39 0.67
C ARG A 146 24.89 -20.85 1.11
N LYS A 147 25.32 -22.03 0.65
CA LYS A 147 26.67 -22.55 0.89
C LYS A 147 27.73 -21.67 0.26
N GLU A 148 27.52 -21.18 -0.96
CA GLU A 148 28.42 -20.22 -1.61
C GLU A 148 28.46 -18.87 -0.89
N MET A 149 27.35 -18.34 -0.38
CA MET A 149 27.36 -17.11 0.43
C MET A 149 28.06 -17.31 1.79
N LEU A 150 27.91 -18.47 2.42
CA LEU A 150 28.69 -18.84 3.60
C LEU A 150 30.18 -19.01 3.27
N ALA A 151 30.49 -19.62 2.12
CA ALA A 151 31.84 -19.86 1.65
C ALA A 151 32.51 -18.58 1.12
N ALA A 152 31.77 -17.61 0.59
CA ALA A 152 32.30 -16.30 0.19
C ALA A 152 32.74 -15.46 1.40
N ASN A 153 32.21 -15.75 2.60
CA ASN A 153 32.74 -15.24 3.86
C ASN A 153 34.03 -15.99 4.32
N LEU A 154 34.38 -17.10 3.66
CA LEU A 154 35.59 -17.91 3.86
C LEU A 154 36.48 -17.81 2.60
N LYS A 155 37.30 -16.76 2.58
CA LYS A 155 38.31 -16.38 1.58
C LYS A 155 38.86 -17.48 0.62
N ASN A 156 39.16 -16.99 -0.59
CA ASN A 156 40.14 -17.46 -1.59
C ASN A 156 39.68 -18.53 -2.58
N VAL A 157 39.10 -18.09 -3.71
CA VAL A 157 39.04 -18.90 -4.93
C VAL A 157 39.92 -18.24 -6.01
N LYS A 158 40.86 -19.02 -6.57
CA LYS A 158 41.84 -18.58 -7.59
C LYS A 158 41.16 -18.22 -8.91
N MET A 159 41.60 -17.11 -9.52
CA MET A 159 41.01 -16.45 -10.69
C MET A 159 41.27 -17.15 -12.05
N SER A 160 42.15 -18.16 -12.13
CA SER A 160 42.57 -18.77 -13.39
C SER A 160 41.62 -19.82 -13.99
N THR A 161 40.54 -20.20 -13.28
CA THR A 161 39.55 -21.22 -13.74
C THR A 161 38.25 -20.59 -14.30
N VAL A 162 38.21 -19.27 -14.49
CA VAL A 162 36.97 -18.51 -14.75
C VAL A 162 36.59 -18.45 -16.25
N VAL A 163 37.56 -18.54 -17.17
CA VAL A 163 37.33 -18.24 -18.60
C VAL A 163 36.52 -19.31 -19.34
N ASN A 164 36.61 -20.59 -18.94
CA ASN A 164 35.82 -21.69 -19.55
C ASN A 164 34.56 -22.05 -18.74
N ARG A 165 34.37 -21.44 -17.57
CA ARG A 165 33.23 -21.71 -16.68
C ARG A 165 31.94 -21.14 -17.25
N SER A 166 31.97 -20.02 -17.97
CA SER A 166 30.76 -19.33 -18.44
C SER A 166 29.99 -20.13 -19.51
N ALA A 167 30.69 -20.78 -20.45
CA ALA A 167 30.08 -21.60 -21.50
C ALA A 167 29.55 -22.93 -20.96
N VAL A 168 30.32 -23.60 -20.10
CA VAL A 168 29.89 -24.84 -19.43
C VAL A 168 28.73 -24.58 -18.46
N THR A 169 28.77 -23.49 -17.69
CA THR A 169 27.67 -23.07 -16.81
C THR A 169 26.42 -22.73 -17.63
N ARG A 170 26.57 -22.09 -18.80
CA ARG A 170 25.43 -21.81 -19.69
C ARG A 170 24.79 -23.09 -20.22
N ARG A 171 25.59 -24.08 -20.64
CA ARG A 171 25.09 -25.39 -21.08
C ARG A 171 24.39 -26.16 -19.96
N ILE A 172 24.97 -26.15 -18.75
CA ILE A 172 24.34 -26.76 -17.56
C ILE A 172 23.02 -26.07 -17.21
N LYS A 173 22.97 -24.72 -17.26
CA LYS A 173 21.73 -23.95 -17.04
C LYS A 173 20.64 -24.30 -18.07
N ILE A 174 21.00 -24.46 -19.34
CA ILE A 174 20.05 -24.84 -20.41
C ILE A 174 19.51 -26.25 -20.19
N ILE A 175 20.35 -27.21 -19.85
CA ILE A 175 19.91 -28.59 -19.56
C ILE A 175 19.00 -28.61 -18.32
N ALA A 176 19.37 -27.85 -17.27
CA ALA A 176 18.58 -27.74 -16.06
C ALA A 176 17.22 -27.03 -16.29
N LEU A 177 17.13 -26.11 -17.26
CA LEU A 177 15.90 -25.41 -17.64
C LEU A 177 14.78 -26.36 -18.11
N PHE A 178 15.14 -27.52 -18.67
CA PHE A 178 14.17 -28.47 -19.23
C PHE A 178 14.16 -29.84 -18.54
N SER A 179 15.02 -30.04 -17.55
CA SER A 179 15.07 -31.30 -16.79
C SER A 179 13.93 -31.41 -15.76
N ARG A 180 13.36 -32.62 -15.63
CA ARG A 180 12.40 -33.02 -14.57
C ARG A 180 11.29 -32.01 -14.30
N LEU A 181 10.61 -31.55 -15.35
CA LEU A 181 9.55 -30.52 -15.28
C LEU A 181 8.24 -31.01 -14.65
N TRP A 182 8.11 -32.29 -14.31
CA TRP A 182 6.82 -32.89 -13.93
C TRP A 182 6.13 -32.21 -12.73
N LEU A 183 6.88 -31.76 -11.71
CA LEU A 183 6.32 -31.03 -10.55
C LEU A 183 5.81 -29.63 -10.95
N ILE A 184 6.55 -28.94 -11.82
CA ILE A 184 6.14 -27.64 -12.36
C ILE A 184 4.90 -27.84 -13.23
N MET A 185 4.87 -28.91 -14.03
CA MET A 185 3.73 -29.23 -14.87
C MET A 185 2.49 -29.62 -14.06
N LEU A 186 2.67 -30.38 -12.98
CA LEU A 186 1.61 -30.72 -12.04
C LEU A 186 1.09 -29.45 -11.35
N GLY A 187 1.99 -28.56 -10.90
CA GLY A 187 1.61 -27.27 -10.33
C GLY A 187 0.85 -26.39 -11.32
N GLY A 188 1.31 -26.31 -12.57
CA GLY A 188 0.65 -25.61 -13.66
C GLY A 188 -0.73 -26.19 -14.01
N ALA A 189 -0.88 -27.51 -13.97
CA ALA A 189 -2.17 -28.18 -14.16
C ALA A 189 -3.20 -27.80 -13.09
N PHE A 190 -2.81 -27.79 -11.81
CA PHE A 190 -3.70 -27.33 -10.72
C PHE A 190 -4.04 -25.84 -10.83
N ALA A 191 -3.09 -25.01 -11.25
CA ALA A 191 -3.34 -23.61 -11.53
C ALA A 191 -4.34 -23.46 -12.69
N ALA A 192 -4.18 -24.21 -13.78
CA ALA A 192 -5.10 -24.22 -14.91
C ALA A 192 -6.52 -24.67 -14.50
N LEU A 193 -6.65 -25.70 -13.67
CA LEU A 193 -7.94 -26.13 -13.12
C LEU A 193 -8.60 -25.03 -12.28
N GLY A 194 -7.83 -24.29 -11.48
CA GLY A 194 -8.32 -23.13 -10.74
C GLY A 194 -8.81 -22.00 -11.66
N VAL A 195 -8.06 -21.70 -12.72
CA VAL A 195 -8.41 -20.69 -13.72
C VAL A 195 -9.69 -21.07 -14.46
N LEU A 196 -9.79 -22.32 -14.92
CA LEU A 196 -10.97 -22.83 -15.63
C LEU A 196 -12.20 -22.86 -14.72
N GLY A 197 -12.05 -23.37 -13.49
CA GLY A 197 -13.11 -23.38 -12.50
C GLY A 197 -13.63 -21.97 -12.21
N MET A 198 -12.72 -21.02 -11.97
CA MET A 198 -13.10 -19.62 -11.79
C MET A 198 -13.78 -19.03 -13.03
N HIS A 199 -13.25 -19.27 -14.23
CA HIS A 199 -13.74 -18.65 -15.45
C HIS A 199 -15.19 -19.05 -15.75
N TYR A 200 -15.51 -20.35 -15.71
CA TYR A 200 -16.86 -20.83 -15.99
C TYR A 200 -17.83 -20.56 -14.85
N LEU A 201 -17.40 -20.67 -13.58
CA LEU A 201 -18.24 -20.24 -12.45
C LEU A 201 -18.53 -18.73 -12.46
N GLY A 202 -17.56 -17.92 -12.93
CA GLY A 202 -17.72 -16.48 -13.10
C GLY A 202 -18.69 -16.12 -14.21
N MET A 203 -18.67 -16.83 -15.34
CA MET A 203 -19.70 -16.67 -16.39
C MET A 203 -21.08 -17.13 -15.91
N MET A 204 -21.16 -18.21 -15.13
CA MET A 204 -22.42 -18.65 -14.50
C MET A 204 -22.96 -17.65 -13.47
N ALA A 205 -22.12 -16.78 -12.93
CA ALA A 205 -22.54 -15.72 -12.01
C ALA A 205 -23.27 -14.57 -12.72
N GLN A 206 -23.18 -14.47 -14.05
CA GLN A 206 -23.85 -13.43 -14.83
C GLN A 206 -25.36 -13.65 -14.82
N ARG A 207 -26.10 -12.59 -14.50
CA ARG A 207 -27.55 -12.53 -14.54
C ARG A 207 -27.95 -11.44 -15.52
N SER A 208 -28.66 -11.83 -16.57
CA SER A 208 -29.15 -10.94 -17.60
C SER A 208 -30.40 -11.52 -18.24
N ASN A 209 -31.11 -10.73 -19.04
CA ASN A 209 -32.28 -11.19 -19.79
C ASN A 209 -31.90 -11.92 -21.09
N ALA A 210 -30.69 -12.49 -21.16
CA ALA A 210 -30.21 -13.31 -22.27
C ALA A 210 -29.75 -14.69 -21.77
N VAL A 211 -30.05 -15.73 -22.54
CA VAL A 211 -29.49 -17.08 -22.33
C VAL A 211 -28.10 -17.13 -22.95
N MET A 212 -27.12 -17.58 -22.18
CA MET A 212 -25.76 -17.82 -22.65
C MET A 212 -25.62 -19.26 -23.17
N GLU A 213 -25.30 -19.42 -24.45
CA GLU A 213 -24.98 -20.70 -25.08
C GLU A 213 -23.49 -20.82 -25.32
N LEU A 214 -22.91 -21.98 -24.99
CA LEU A 214 -21.47 -22.23 -25.13
C LEU A 214 -21.18 -23.16 -26.31
N ASN A 215 -20.29 -22.72 -27.21
CA ASN A 215 -19.76 -23.60 -28.24
C ASN A 215 -18.72 -24.57 -27.65
N ALA A 216 -19.05 -25.86 -27.60
CA ALA A 216 -18.19 -26.89 -27.03
C ALA A 216 -16.79 -26.95 -27.66
N GLY A 217 -16.65 -26.68 -28.96
CA GLY A 217 -15.35 -26.70 -29.64
C GLY A 217 -14.41 -25.60 -29.16
N ILE A 218 -14.93 -24.37 -29.01
CA ILE A 218 -14.14 -23.23 -28.52
C ILE A 218 -13.86 -23.38 -27.02
N VAL A 219 -14.78 -23.98 -26.25
CA VAL A 219 -14.54 -24.34 -24.84
C VAL A 219 -13.38 -25.33 -24.70
N VAL A 220 -13.32 -26.40 -25.52
CA VAL A 220 -12.18 -27.33 -25.47
C VAL A 220 -10.88 -26.62 -25.85
N LEU A 221 -10.92 -25.73 -26.85
CA LEU A 221 -9.76 -24.94 -27.24
C LEU A 221 -9.27 -24.02 -26.10
N SER A 222 -10.18 -23.35 -25.38
CA SER A 222 -9.82 -22.48 -24.25
C SER A 222 -9.21 -23.28 -23.09
N VAL A 223 -9.71 -24.51 -22.84
CA VAL A 223 -9.15 -25.45 -21.86
C VAL A 223 -7.72 -25.83 -22.21
N LEU A 224 -7.45 -26.15 -23.48
CA LEU A 224 -6.11 -26.46 -23.95
C LEU A 224 -5.17 -25.25 -23.79
N ILE A 225 -5.61 -24.06 -24.22
CA ILE A 225 -4.84 -22.82 -24.08
C ILE A 225 -4.53 -22.54 -22.60
N ALA A 226 -5.51 -22.69 -21.70
CA ALA A 226 -5.31 -22.51 -20.27
C ALA A 226 -4.27 -23.48 -19.70
N PHE A 227 -4.30 -24.74 -20.11
CA PHE A 227 -3.31 -25.71 -19.68
C PHE A 227 -1.90 -25.34 -20.14
N PHE A 228 -1.70 -25.03 -21.43
CA PHE A 228 -0.37 -24.70 -21.95
C PHE A 228 0.18 -23.39 -21.37
N THR A 229 -0.66 -22.35 -21.30
CA THR A 229 -0.25 -21.04 -20.81
C THR A 229 0.05 -21.04 -19.31
N ALA A 230 -0.72 -21.76 -18.48
CA ALA A 230 -0.43 -21.93 -17.05
C ALA A 230 0.91 -22.65 -16.82
N ASN A 231 1.17 -23.72 -17.59
CA ASN A 231 2.44 -24.44 -17.53
C ASN A 231 3.62 -23.57 -17.96
N ALA A 232 3.47 -22.78 -19.02
CA ALA A 232 4.48 -21.82 -19.46
C ALA A 232 4.76 -20.75 -18.39
N ALA A 233 3.72 -20.19 -17.79
CA ALA A 233 3.84 -19.20 -16.71
C ALA A 233 4.60 -19.77 -15.49
N PHE A 234 4.29 -21.00 -15.09
CA PHE A 234 4.97 -21.68 -13.99
C PHE A 234 6.41 -22.03 -14.32
N TRP A 235 6.70 -22.43 -15.56
CA TRP A 235 8.07 -22.64 -16.04
C TRP A 235 8.87 -21.34 -15.98
N ILE A 236 8.30 -20.21 -16.40
CA ILE A 236 8.94 -18.90 -16.28
C ILE A 236 9.25 -18.58 -14.81
N LEU A 237 8.26 -18.74 -13.92
CA LEU A 237 8.34 -18.36 -12.52
C LEU A 237 9.36 -19.18 -11.72
N PHE A 238 9.34 -20.51 -11.85
CA PHE A 238 10.18 -21.40 -11.05
C PHE A 238 11.52 -21.73 -11.71
N ARG A 239 11.61 -21.69 -13.04
CA ARG A 239 12.81 -22.11 -13.77
C ARG A 239 13.55 -20.92 -14.41
N ALA A 240 12.92 -20.20 -15.35
CA ALA A 240 13.59 -19.13 -16.10
C ALA A 240 14.13 -18.01 -15.19
N LEU A 241 13.28 -17.50 -14.30
CA LEU A 241 13.63 -16.42 -13.35
C LEU A 241 14.57 -16.87 -12.22
N THR A 242 14.82 -18.17 -12.06
CA THR A 242 15.73 -18.70 -11.05
C THR A 242 17.18 -18.77 -11.56
N PHE A 243 17.37 -19.05 -12.85
CA PHE A 243 18.70 -19.13 -13.47
C PHE A 243 19.28 -17.79 -13.93
N MET A 244 18.42 -16.79 -14.13
CA MET A 244 18.78 -15.42 -14.52
C MET A 244 18.20 -14.38 -13.52
N PRO A 245 18.63 -14.41 -12.25
CA PRO A 245 18.04 -13.55 -11.22
C PRO A 245 18.38 -12.06 -11.36
N ASP A 246 19.46 -11.70 -12.07
CA ASP A 246 19.99 -10.33 -12.07
C ASP A 246 19.36 -9.42 -13.16
N SER A 247 18.58 -9.98 -14.08
CA SER A 247 18.00 -9.24 -15.19
C SER A 247 16.58 -8.73 -14.88
N GLU A 248 16.46 -7.44 -14.59
CA GLU A 248 15.14 -6.78 -14.38
C GLU A 248 14.27 -6.80 -15.64
N LEU A 249 14.88 -6.67 -16.83
CA LEU A 249 14.18 -6.75 -18.11
C LEU A 249 13.48 -8.10 -18.30
N LEU A 250 14.09 -9.19 -17.84
CA LEU A 250 13.48 -10.52 -17.92
C LEU A 250 12.28 -10.62 -16.98
N ARG A 251 12.33 -10.00 -15.79
CA ARG A 251 11.20 -9.98 -14.86
C ARG A 251 10.02 -9.20 -15.42
N LEU A 252 10.28 -8.02 -15.98
CA LEU A 252 9.25 -7.21 -16.63
C LEU A 252 8.67 -7.93 -17.86
N GLY A 253 9.54 -8.47 -18.73
CA GLY A 253 9.12 -9.25 -19.90
C GLY A 253 8.31 -10.49 -19.52
N SER A 254 8.71 -11.19 -18.46
CA SER A 254 7.97 -12.34 -17.92
C SER A 254 6.57 -11.95 -17.44
N ALA A 255 6.44 -10.83 -16.72
CA ALA A 255 5.15 -10.36 -16.24
C ALA A 255 4.20 -9.98 -17.39
N LEU A 256 4.72 -9.32 -18.44
CA LEU A 256 3.97 -8.99 -19.65
C LEU A 256 3.47 -10.25 -20.36
N ILE A 257 4.35 -11.24 -20.56
CA ILE A 257 3.99 -12.53 -21.19
C ILE A 257 2.94 -13.27 -20.35
N MET A 258 3.10 -13.31 -19.02
CA MET A 258 2.12 -13.91 -18.12
C MET A 258 0.77 -13.17 -18.17
N GLY A 259 0.77 -11.83 -18.29
CA GLY A 259 -0.44 -11.03 -18.49
C GLY A 259 -1.16 -11.39 -19.81
N VAL A 260 -0.41 -11.54 -20.90
CA VAL A 260 -0.95 -11.97 -22.21
C VAL A 260 -1.57 -13.37 -22.07
N ALA A 261 -0.90 -14.29 -21.40
CA ALA A 261 -1.41 -15.63 -21.14
C ALA A 261 -2.76 -15.60 -20.40
N VAL A 262 -2.88 -14.83 -19.32
CA VAL A 262 -4.15 -14.70 -18.57
C VAL A 262 -5.25 -14.12 -19.46
N CYS A 263 -4.99 -13.03 -20.17
CA CYS A 263 -5.98 -12.43 -21.08
C CYS A 263 -6.37 -13.38 -22.22
N ALA A 264 -5.41 -14.10 -22.82
CA ALA A 264 -5.69 -15.06 -23.89
C ALA A 264 -6.65 -16.17 -23.42
N THR A 265 -6.43 -16.72 -22.22
CA THR A 265 -7.35 -17.72 -21.65
C THR A 265 -8.75 -17.14 -21.41
N HIS A 266 -8.84 -15.91 -20.90
CA HIS A 266 -10.10 -15.27 -20.61
C HIS A 266 -10.91 -14.95 -21.88
N TYR A 267 -10.31 -14.28 -22.87
CA TYR A 267 -11.00 -13.86 -24.08
C TYR A 267 -11.30 -15.03 -25.02
N CYS A 268 -10.45 -16.07 -25.04
CA CYS A 268 -10.77 -17.30 -25.77
C CYS A 268 -11.98 -18.03 -25.15
N GLY A 269 -12.05 -18.10 -23.82
CA GLY A 269 -13.20 -18.69 -23.14
C GLY A 269 -14.48 -17.87 -23.30
N LEU A 270 -14.39 -16.53 -23.25
CA LEU A 270 -15.52 -15.63 -23.48
C LEU A 270 -15.98 -15.66 -24.95
N GLY A 271 -15.06 -15.82 -25.90
CA GLY A 271 -15.38 -16.00 -27.32
C GLY A 271 -16.13 -17.30 -27.63
N ALA A 272 -16.26 -18.23 -26.68
CA ALA A 272 -17.12 -19.40 -26.81
C ALA A 272 -18.60 -19.11 -26.52
N ALA A 273 -18.90 -17.97 -25.89
CA ALA A 273 -20.24 -17.60 -25.46
C ALA A 273 -21.01 -16.84 -26.54
N SER A 274 -22.19 -17.34 -26.89
CA SER A 274 -23.20 -16.65 -27.69
C SER A 274 -24.40 -16.32 -26.83
N TYR A 275 -25.05 -15.19 -27.08
CA TYR A 275 -26.18 -14.71 -26.28
C TYR A 275 -27.44 -14.70 -27.13
N ALA A 276 -28.49 -15.34 -26.64
CA ALA A 276 -29.82 -15.33 -27.24
C ALA A 276 -30.82 -14.64 -26.29
N PRO A 277 -31.80 -13.86 -26.78
CA PRO A 277 -32.80 -13.24 -25.93
C PRO A 277 -33.59 -14.29 -25.12
N SER A 278 -33.79 -14.05 -23.83
CA SER A 278 -34.55 -14.95 -22.95
C SER A 278 -35.93 -14.39 -22.60
N VAL A 279 -36.93 -15.26 -22.47
CA VAL A 279 -38.32 -14.89 -22.11
C VAL A 279 -38.53 -14.84 -20.60
N GLU A 280 -37.65 -15.50 -19.83
CA GLU A 280 -37.64 -15.52 -18.38
C GLU A 280 -36.77 -14.38 -17.83
N ASN A 281 -37.32 -13.56 -16.93
CA ASN A 281 -36.54 -12.52 -16.24
C ASN A 281 -35.64 -13.17 -15.17
N TYR A 282 -34.46 -13.62 -15.57
CA TYR A 282 -33.48 -14.19 -14.64
C TYR A 282 -32.98 -13.16 -13.60
N ALA A 283 -33.16 -11.86 -13.85
CA ALA A 283 -32.84 -10.77 -12.93
C ALA A 283 -33.56 -10.86 -11.57
N ASP A 284 -34.77 -11.45 -11.49
CA ASP A 284 -35.58 -11.47 -10.26
C ASP A 284 -35.28 -12.66 -9.32
N SER A 285 -34.40 -13.59 -9.71
CA SER A 285 -34.34 -14.93 -9.08
C SER A 285 -33.26 -15.14 -7.99
N THR A 286 -32.46 -14.13 -7.59
CA THR A 286 -31.40 -14.33 -6.58
C THR A 286 -31.28 -13.19 -5.55
N ARG A 287 -30.96 -13.53 -4.28
CA ARG A 287 -31.16 -12.67 -3.10
C ARG A 287 -30.13 -11.55 -2.87
N PHE A 288 -29.03 -11.43 -3.64
CA PHE A 288 -28.06 -10.33 -3.52
C PHE A 288 -27.29 -10.14 -4.84
N ILE A 289 -27.64 -9.11 -5.60
CA ILE A 289 -27.10 -8.79 -6.92
C ILE A 289 -26.12 -7.62 -6.81
N ILE A 290 -24.98 -7.69 -7.51
CA ILE A 290 -24.01 -6.59 -7.62
C ILE A 290 -24.07 -6.03 -9.04
N ASN A 291 -24.23 -4.71 -9.14
CA ASN A 291 -24.18 -4.00 -10.42
C ASN A 291 -22.81 -4.20 -11.10
N ARG A 292 -22.82 -4.53 -12.40
CA ARG A 292 -21.59 -4.77 -13.16
C ARG A 292 -20.58 -3.62 -13.11
N SER A 293 -21.05 -2.38 -13.27
CA SER A 293 -20.15 -1.22 -13.30
C SER A 293 -19.41 -1.05 -11.97
N GLU A 294 -20.09 -1.33 -10.86
CA GLU A 294 -19.50 -1.31 -9.52
C GLU A 294 -18.54 -2.47 -9.29
N ALA A 295 -18.94 -3.69 -9.68
CA ALA A 295 -18.09 -4.87 -9.57
C ALA A 295 -16.75 -4.67 -10.30
N ALA A 296 -16.78 -4.09 -11.50
CA ALA A 296 -15.59 -3.81 -12.28
C ALA A 296 -14.70 -2.73 -11.67
N ILE A 297 -15.27 -1.66 -11.12
CA ILE A 297 -14.49 -0.62 -10.43
C ILE A 297 -13.79 -1.22 -9.20
N VAL A 298 -14.52 -2.01 -8.39
CA VAL A 298 -13.95 -2.66 -7.20
C VAL A 298 -12.87 -3.67 -7.59
N ALA A 299 -13.13 -4.51 -8.59
CA ALA A 299 -12.18 -5.51 -9.06
C ALA A 299 -10.90 -4.85 -9.60
N SER A 300 -11.03 -3.84 -10.47
CA SER A 300 -9.90 -3.13 -11.08
C SER A 300 -9.07 -2.34 -10.05
N HIS A 301 -9.70 -1.45 -9.31
CA HIS A 301 -8.99 -0.59 -8.35
C HIS A 301 -8.48 -1.39 -7.17
N GLY A 302 -9.29 -2.31 -6.65
CA GLY A 302 -8.91 -3.20 -5.54
C GLY A 302 -7.73 -4.12 -5.90
N ALA A 303 -7.69 -4.66 -7.12
CA ALA A 303 -6.55 -5.44 -7.58
C ALA A 303 -5.26 -4.62 -7.66
N LEU A 304 -5.31 -3.46 -8.31
CA LEU A 304 -4.15 -2.60 -8.49
C LEU A 304 -3.63 -2.13 -7.13
N LEU A 305 -4.53 -1.71 -6.23
CA LEU A 305 -4.23 -1.34 -4.86
C LEU A 305 -3.54 -2.45 -4.08
N THR A 306 -4.12 -3.65 -4.10
CA THR A 306 -3.62 -4.76 -3.31
C THR A 306 -2.27 -5.25 -3.83
N CYS A 307 -2.13 -5.41 -5.15
CA CYS A 307 -0.85 -5.75 -5.78
C CYS A 307 0.23 -4.72 -5.49
N TYR A 308 -0.13 -3.43 -5.56
CA TYR A 308 0.76 -2.33 -5.22
C TYR A 308 1.23 -2.40 -3.75
N TRP A 309 0.29 -2.64 -2.84
CA TRP A 309 0.58 -2.80 -1.41
C TRP A 309 1.51 -3.98 -1.13
N LEU A 310 1.21 -5.15 -1.69
CA LEU A 310 2.01 -6.36 -1.51
C LEU A 310 3.43 -6.20 -2.07
N ALA A 311 3.55 -5.60 -3.27
CA ALA A 311 4.85 -5.31 -3.88
C ALA A 311 5.67 -4.35 -3.02
N SER A 312 5.08 -3.20 -2.65
CA SER A 312 5.73 -2.16 -1.84
C SER A 312 6.15 -2.69 -0.48
N PHE A 313 5.26 -3.43 0.19
CA PHE A 313 5.56 -4.04 1.48
C PHE A 313 6.74 -5.00 1.38
N SER A 314 6.79 -5.83 0.32
CA SER A 314 7.85 -6.80 0.12
C SER A 314 9.22 -6.15 -0.13
N VAL A 315 9.24 -5.05 -0.89
CA VAL A 315 10.45 -4.29 -1.21
C VAL A 315 10.93 -3.48 0.00
N VAL A 316 10.02 -2.78 0.68
CA VAL A 316 10.37 -2.02 1.89
C VAL A 316 10.93 -2.94 2.97
N ARG A 317 10.31 -4.11 3.18
CA ARG A 317 10.78 -5.10 4.15
C ARG A 317 12.18 -5.61 3.83
N SER A 318 12.48 -5.88 2.56
CA SER A 318 13.79 -6.39 2.16
C SER A 318 14.89 -5.33 2.37
N VAL A 319 14.62 -4.07 2.00
CA VAL A 319 15.56 -2.96 2.20
C VAL A 319 15.75 -2.65 3.68
N ARG A 320 14.68 -2.62 4.48
CA ARG A 320 14.77 -2.38 5.94
C ARG A 320 15.63 -3.45 6.63
N LYS A 321 15.47 -4.72 6.26
CA LYS A 321 16.29 -5.81 6.82
C LYS A 321 17.76 -5.66 6.42
N ALA A 322 18.04 -5.24 5.18
CA ALA A 322 19.39 -4.96 4.71
C ALA A 322 20.01 -3.78 5.47
N GLU A 323 19.25 -2.70 5.69
CA GLU A 323 19.66 -1.52 6.45
C GLU A 323 20.04 -1.89 7.89
N MET A 324 19.15 -2.59 8.61
CA MET A 324 19.42 -3.05 9.97
C MET A 324 20.65 -3.96 10.05
N SER A 325 20.84 -4.83 9.06
CA SER A 325 22.01 -5.72 9.01
C SER A 325 23.31 -4.94 8.79
N ALA A 326 23.30 -3.94 7.90
CA ALA A 326 24.44 -3.07 7.65
C ALA A 326 24.77 -2.17 8.85
N THR A 327 23.77 -1.62 9.53
CA THR A 327 23.96 -0.84 10.76
C THR A 327 24.46 -1.71 11.92
N ALA A 328 24.00 -2.96 12.02
CA ALA A 328 24.50 -3.89 13.03
C ALA A 328 25.97 -4.26 12.79
N SER A 329 26.38 -4.47 11.53
CA SER A 329 27.78 -4.76 11.21
C SER A 329 28.71 -3.56 11.46
N THR A 330 28.29 -2.34 11.08
CA THR A 330 29.06 -1.11 11.39
C THR A 330 29.25 -0.92 12.90
N MET A 331 28.18 -1.10 13.68
CA MET A 331 28.25 -1.02 15.14
C MET A 331 29.15 -2.11 15.74
N ARG A 332 29.07 -3.35 15.24
CA ARG A 332 29.90 -4.46 15.73
C ARG A 332 31.39 -4.22 15.46
N GLU A 333 31.75 -3.69 14.29
CA GLU A 333 33.12 -3.28 14.00
C GLU A 333 33.58 -2.12 14.89
N GLY A 334 32.72 -1.11 15.09
CA GLY A 334 33.00 0.00 16.00
C GLY A 334 33.23 -0.43 17.44
N ILE A 335 32.39 -1.34 17.96
CA ILE A 335 32.55 -1.94 19.30
C ILE A 335 33.81 -2.79 19.35
N SER A 336 34.12 -3.59 18.32
CA SER A 336 35.37 -4.38 18.27
C SER A 336 36.62 -3.49 18.31
N LYS A 337 36.62 -2.36 17.59
CA LYS A 337 37.70 -1.36 17.64
C LYS A 337 37.79 -0.67 19.01
N ARG A 338 36.64 -0.33 19.61
CA ARG A 338 36.56 0.32 20.93
C ARG A 338 36.95 -0.65 22.05
N ASP A 339 36.58 -1.92 21.96
CA ASP A 339 37.02 -3.00 22.86
C ASP A 339 38.54 -3.22 22.74
N LYS A 340 39.11 -3.19 21.52
CA LYS A 340 40.57 -3.25 21.31
C LYS A 340 41.32 -2.04 21.89
N MET A 341 40.75 -0.83 21.81
CA MET A 341 41.30 0.37 22.49
C MET A 341 41.11 0.34 24.01
N SER A 342 40.00 -0.23 24.51
CA SER A 342 39.74 -0.37 25.95
C SER A 342 40.56 -1.49 26.59
N LYS A 343 40.98 -2.53 25.84
CA LYS A 343 41.93 -3.52 26.33
C LYS A 343 43.33 -2.94 26.58
N THR A 344 43.63 -1.76 26.04
CA THR A 344 44.85 -0.99 26.35
C THR A 344 44.66 -0.03 27.53
N ARG A 345 43.45 0.12 28.08
CA ARG A 345 43.14 1.01 29.21
C ARG A 345 42.15 0.32 30.16
N GLY A 346 42.70 -0.25 31.23
CA GLY A 346 42.05 -1.17 32.17
C GLY A 346 40.56 -0.91 32.49
N ASN A 347 39.78 -1.93 32.15
CA ASN A 347 38.61 -2.56 32.80
C ASN A 347 37.28 -1.83 33.10
N SER A 348 36.23 -2.66 32.87
CA SER A 348 34.93 -2.76 33.55
C SER A 348 33.75 -1.89 33.09
N ILE A 349 33.01 -2.32 32.04
CA ILE A 349 31.54 -2.17 31.99
C ILE A 349 30.88 -3.41 31.33
N GLN A 350 29.89 -3.94 32.03
CA GLN A 350 29.11 -5.15 31.80
C GLN A 350 28.11 -5.00 30.64
N LYS A 351 28.15 -5.90 29.65
CA LYS A 351 27.23 -5.93 28.48
C LYS A 351 25.91 -6.60 28.83
N ILE A 352 24.78 -5.90 28.65
CA ILE A 352 23.42 -6.47 28.75
C ILE A 352 22.92 -6.79 27.33
N HIS A 353 22.65 -8.06 27.09
CA HIS A 353 22.00 -8.59 25.88
C HIS A 353 20.47 -8.52 26.05
N ILE A 354 19.75 -7.93 25.09
CA ILE A 354 18.27 -7.95 25.06
C ILE A 354 17.82 -8.90 23.96
N ALA A 355 17.20 -10.00 24.36
CA ALA A 355 16.58 -10.99 23.50
C ALA A 355 15.11 -10.64 23.23
N SER A 356 14.67 -10.89 21.99
CA SER A 356 13.33 -10.63 21.48
C SER A 356 12.44 -11.89 21.61
N CYS A 357 11.21 -11.75 22.14
CA CYS A 357 10.09 -12.66 21.82
C CYS A 357 8.71 -12.08 22.22
N PRO A 358 7.59 -12.52 21.58
CA PRO A 358 6.34 -11.76 21.40
C PRO A 358 5.12 -12.34 22.16
N GLN A 359 4.06 -11.54 22.44
CA GLN A 359 2.66 -12.03 22.53
C GLN A 359 1.60 -10.92 22.78
N PHE A 360 0.55 -10.88 21.91
CA PHE A 360 -0.89 -10.47 22.02
C PHE A 360 -1.30 -9.19 22.79
N ALA A 361 -2.44 -8.51 22.57
CA ALA A 361 -3.76 -8.86 22.02
C ALA A 361 -4.47 -7.65 21.37
N ILE A 362 -5.48 -7.95 20.57
CA ILE A 362 -6.33 -7.07 19.75
C ILE A 362 -7.59 -6.69 20.54
N LEU A 363 -8.07 -5.45 20.40
CA LEU A 363 -9.49 -5.14 20.59
C LEU A 363 -9.91 -4.05 19.59
N SER A 364 -10.76 -4.45 18.65
CA SER A 364 -11.47 -3.59 17.72
C SER A 364 -12.93 -3.49 18.17
N PHE A 365 -13.45 -2.27 18.28
CA PHE A 365 -14.88 -2.01 18.39
C PHE A 365 -15.36 -1.52 17.03
N LEU A 366 -16.24 -2.27 16.38
CA LEU A 366 -17.05 -1.85 15.25
C LEU A 366 -18.44 -1.51 15.77
N PHE A 367 -18.86 -0.26 15.60
CA PHE A 367 -20.27 0.11 15.58
C PHE A 367 -20.64 0.36 14.12
N VAL A 368 -21.20 -0.66 13.46
CA VAL A 368 -22.08 -0.46 12.32
C VAL A 368 -23.47 -0.59 12.90
N ASN A 369 -24.13 0.54 13.17
CA ASN A 369 -25.55 0.51 13.49
C ASN A 369 -26.35 0.92 12.27
N LYS A 370 -27.26 0.02 11.91
CA LYS A 370 -28.27 0.11 10.88
C LYS A 370 -29.27 1.18 11.31
N ALA A 371 -29.24 2.35 10.68
CA ALA A 371 -30.26 3.38 10.87
C ALA A 371 -30.95 3.65 9.53
N GLY A 372 -31.85 2.75 9.15
CA GLY A 372 -33.00 3.13 8.33
C GLY A 372 -34.05 3.70 9.28
N ASN A 373 -34.01 5.00 9.55
CA ASN A 373 -35.06 5.68 10.30
C ASN A 373 -35.75 6.68 9.39
N LYS A 374 -36.98 6.34 9.00
CA LYS A 374 -37.99 7.27 8.49
C LYS A 374 -38.37 8.20 9.65
N CYS A 375 -37.93 9.46 9.61
CA CYS A 375 -38.44 10.49 10.50
C CYS A 375 -39.52 11.28 9.77
N LYS A 376 -40.78 11.01 10.13
CA LYS A 376 -41.96 11.72 9.64
C LYS A 376 -42.10 13.02 10.44
N VAL A 377 -41.80 14.17 9.82
CA VAL A 377 -42.14 15.48 10.37
C VAL A 377 -43.44 15.93 9.73
N SER A 378 -44.48 16.07 10.56
CA SER A 378 -45.79 16.58 10.17
C SER A 378 -45.75 18.10 10.11
N GLY A 379 -45.94 18.69 8.91
CA GLY A 379 -46.17 20.12 8.77
C GLY A 379 -46.28 20.60 7.31
N GLN A 380 -47.51 20.76 6.84
CA GLN A 380 -47.98 21.61 5.72
C GLN A 380 -47.50 21.34 4.28
N MET A 381 -48.35 20.58 3.58
CA MET A 381 -48.74 20.62 2.16
C MET A 381 -48.10 21.69 1.24
N SER A 382 -46.89 21.41 0.77
CA SER A 382 -46.51 21.52 -0.65
C SER A 382 -46.04 20.13 -1.10
N SER A 383 -46.19 19.77 -2.38
CA SER A 383 -45.75 18.48 -2.90
C SER A 383 -44.21 18.39 -2.86
N GLU A 384 -43.65 18.07 -1.70
CA GLU A 384 -42.24 17.78 -1.51
C GLU A 384 -41.94 16.42 -2.10
N GLU A 385 -41.28 16.40 -3.24
CA GLU A 385 -40.78 15.19 -3.87
C GLU A 385 -39.63 14.63 -3.01
N GLU A 386 -39.81 13.41 -2.47
CA GLU A 386 -38.92 12.84 -1.46
C GLU A 386 -37.65 12.29 -2.14
N ILE A 387 -36.47 12.85 -1.82
CA ILE A 387 -35.18 12.31 -2.31
C ILE A 387 -34.78 11.12 -1.44
N THR A 388 -34.55 9.97 -2.09
CA THR A 388 -34.05 8.76 -1.43
C THR A 388 -32.53 8.67 -1.51
N GLN A 389 -31.91 8.24 -0.39
CA GLN A 389 -30.45 8.10 -0.27
C GLN A 389 -30.04 6.64 -0.44
N HIS A 390 -29.22 6.36 -1.45
CA HIS A 390 -28.67 5.03 -1.72
C HIS A 390 -27.15 5.01 -1.50
N TRP A 391 -26.66 4.04 -0.73
CA TRP A 391 -25.24 3.92 -0.39
C TRP A 391 -24.56 2.80 -1.17
N LEU A 392 -23.55 3.17 -1.95
CA LEU A 392 -22.74 2.25 -2.74
C LEU A 392 -21.64 1.64 -1.88
N VAL A 393 -21.85 0.40 -1.43
CA VAL A 393 -20.90 -0.34 -0.59
C VAL A 393 -19.53 -0.46 -1.25
N SER A 394 -19.51 -0.63 -2.57
CA SER A 394 -18.32 -0.67 -3.42
C SER A 394 -17.41 0.54 -3.23
N LYS A 395 -17.99 1.74 -3.28
CA LYS A 395 -17.25 3.01 -3.14
C LYS A 395 -16.87 3.31 -1.70
N ILE A 396 -17.66 2.85 -0.71
CA ILE A 396 -17.29 2.91 0.70
C ILE A 396 -16.03 2.08 0.96
N PHE A 397 -15.98 0.87 0.39
CA PHE A 397 -14.79 0.03 0.51
C PHE A 397 -13.56 0.65 -0.19
N LEU A 398 -13.75 1.24 -1.38
CA LEU A 398 -12.68 1.93 -2.10
C LEU A 398 -12.14 3.14 -1.32
N SER A 399 -13.03 3.97 -0.75
CA SER A 399 -12.65 5.13 0.07
C SER A 399 -11.82 4.68 1.29
N TYR A 400 -12.21 3.57 1.93
CA TYR A 400 -11.46 2.94 3.01
C TYR A 400 -10.04 2.53 2.58
N LEU A 401 -9.89 1.84 1.45
CA LEU A 401 -8.56 1.44 0.96
C LEU A 401 -7.66 2.64 0.65
N ILE A 402 -8.22 3.73 0.13
CA ILE A 402 -7.48 4.99 -0.11
C ILE A 402 -7.00 5.58 1.22
N ALA A 403 -7.85 5.65 2.24
CA ALA A 403 -7.47 6.14 3.57
C ALA A 403 -6.37 5.29 4.23
N VAL A 404 -6.47 3.96 4.12
CA VAL A 404 -5.45 3.03 4.63
C VAL A 404 -4.12 3.24 3.90
N THR A 405 -4.15 3.44 2.58
CA THR A 405 -2.95 3.69 1.76
C THR A 405 -2.23 4.98 2.15
N GLY A 406 -2.97 6.08 2.28
CA GLY A 406 -2.40 7.35 2.75
C GLY A 406 -1.82 7.23 4.17
N SER A 407 -2.55 6.58 5.08
CA SER A 407 -2.11 6.34 6.47
C SER A 407 -0.80 5.53 6.54
N PHE A 408 -0.71 4.45 5.77
CA PHE A 408 0.48 3.61 5.72
C PHE A 408 1.69 4.34 5.13
N CYS A 409 1.49 5.12 4.06
CA CYS A 409 2.52 5.97 3.48
C CYS A 409 3.09 6.94 4.51
N THR A 410 2.22 7.60 5.27
CA THR A 410 2.63 8.53 6.34
C THR A 410 3.37 7.84 7.47
N ILE A 411 2.95 6.63 7.90
CA ILE A 411 3.69 5.86 8.90
C ILE A 411 5.14 5.61 8.43
N GLN A 412 5.33 5.20 7.17
CA GLN A 412 6.66 4.93 6.63
C GLN A 412 7.53 6.20 6.54
N LEU A 413 6.95 7.32 6.09
CA LEU A 413 7.67 8.58 5.98
C LEU A 413 8.05 9.15 7.35
N MET A 414 7.17 9.03 8.35
CA MET A 414 7.45 9.52 9.70
C MET A 414 8.51 8.70 10.43
N GLU A 415 8.62 7.39 10.15
CA GLU A 415 9.75 6.60 10.62
C GLU A 415 11.08 7.09 10.02
N LYS A 416 11.09 7.42 8.73
CA LYS A 416 12.27 7.99 8.07
C LYS A 416 12.61 9.36 8.58
N TRP A 417 11.60 10.18 8.83
CA TRP A 417 11.75 11.51 9.42
C TRP A 417 12.49 11.43 10.75
N ARG A 418 12.19 10.41 11.55
CA ARG A 418 12.86 10.16 12.84
C ARG A 418 14.33 9.78 12.68
N SER A 419 14.69 9.05 11.62
CA SER A 419 16.09 8.69 11.32
C SER A 419 16.87 9.76 10.57
N ALA A 420 16.21 10.76 9.99
CA ALA A 420 16.86 11.82 9.24
C ALA A 420 17.68 12.72 10.16
N ILE A 421 18.89 13.08 9.74
CA ILE A 421 19.80 13.96 10.49
C ILE A 421 19.67 15.39 9.99
N ASP A 422 19.61 15.58 8.67
CA ASP A 422 19.51 16.91 8.05
C ASP A 422 18.12 17.52 8.23
N THR A 423 18.08 18.81 8.59
CA THR A 423 16.87 19.61 8.74
C THR A 423 16.10 19.72 7.43
N LYS A 424 16.81 19.77 6.28
CA LYS A 424 16.18 19.82 4.95
C LYS A 424 15.41 18.54 4.64
N ASP A 425 16.03 17.38 4.89
CA ASP A 425 15.40 16.07 4.70
C ASP A 425 14.20 15.88 5.63
N LYS A 426 14.31 16.33 6.89
CA LYS A 426 13.17 16.36 7.83
C LYS A 426 12.01 17.19 7.31
N LEU A 427 12.29 18.37 6.74
CA LEU A 427 11.22 19.21 6.19
C LEU A 427 10.55 18.52 4.98
N ILE A 428 11.34 17.98 4.05
CA ILE A 428 10.82 17.27 2.86
C ILE A 428 9.94 16.09 3.29
N LEU A 429 10.42 15.26 4.21
CA LEU A 429 9.68 14.09 4.71
C LEU A 429 8.38 14.50 5.43
N LEU A 430 8.38 15.63 6.14
CA LEU A 430 7.19 16.16 6.80
C LEU A 430 6.16 16.67 5.79
N VAL A 431 6.59 17.38 4.75
CA VAL A 431 5.73 17.83 3.65
C VAL A 431 5.12 16.63 2.92
N LEU A 432 5.94 15.64 2.53
CA LEU A 432 5.46 14.41 1.90
C LEU A 432 4.49 13.64 2.79
N SER A 433 4.76 13.57 4.10
CA SER A 433 3.86 12.93 5.09
C SER A 433 2.52 13.62 5.18
N SER A 434 2.50 14.96 5.09
CA SER A 434 1.27 15.73 5.12
C SER A 434 0.45 15.56 3.84
N ILE A 435 1.09 15.55 2.66
CA ILE A 435 0.40 15.29 1.40
C ILE A 435 -0.14 13.85 1.37
N ALA A 436 0.62 12.89 1.91
CA ALA A 436 0.20 11.49 2.00
C ALA A 436 -1.00 11.28 2.94
N LEU A 437 -0.99 11.86 4.15
CA LEU A 437 -2.12 11.71 5.08
C LEU A 437 -3.27 12.65 4.71
N GLY A 438 -3.01 13.95 4.63
CA GLY A 438 -4.02 15.00 4.37
C GLY A 438 -4.56 14.96 2.95
N GLY A 439 -3.69 14.93 1.94
CA GLY A 439 -4.10 14.93 0.53
C GLY A 439 -4.63 13.57 0.07
N CYS A 440 -3.83 12.51 0.24
CA CYS A 440 -4.20 11.18 -0.26
C CYS A 440 -5.16 10.45 0.69
N GLY A 441 -4.81 10.34 1.97
CA GLY A 441 -5.58 9.54 2.93
C GLY A 441 -6.92 10.16 3.36
N ILE A 442 -6.99 11.49 3.49
CA ILE A 442 -8.17 12.19 4.01
C ILE A 442 -8.94 12.85 2.86
N TRP A 443 -8.31 13.70 2.04
CA TRP A 443 -8.99 14.44 0.97
C TRP A 443 -9.45 13.54 -0.18
N CYS A 444 -8.59 12.69 -0.75
CA CYS A 444 -9.05 11.77 -1.83
C CYS A 444 -10.10 10.77 -1.33
N MET A 445 -9.99 10.33 -0.07
CA MET A 445 -11.02 9.50 0.56
C MET A 445 -12.34 10.26 0.65
N HIS A 446 -12.34 11.52 1.11
CA HIS A 446 -13.54 12.35 1.26
C HIS A 446 -14.34 12.46 -0.04
N PHE A 447 -13.70 12.79 -1.17
CA PHE A 447 -14.41 12.91 -2.46
C PHE A 447 -14.87 11.55 -3.00
N THR A 448 -14.08 10.50 -2.79
CA THR A 448 -14.49 9.13 -3.14
C THR A 448 -15.67 8.67 -2.27
N GLY A 449 -15.68 9.06 -0.99
CA GLY A 449 -16.72 8.77 -0.01
C GLY A 449 -18.02 9.53 -0.28
N MET A 450 -17.96 10.81 -0.65
CA MET A 450 -19.14 11.57 -1.10
C MET A 450 -19.78 10.95 -2.34
N ASN A 451 -18.97 10.46 -3.28
CA ASN A 451 -19.47 9.73 -4.46
C ASN A 451 -20.11 8.37 -4.14
N ALA A 452 -19.98 7.88 -2.90
CA ALA A 452 -20.65 6.67 -2.44
C ALA A 452 -22.13 6.89 -2.12
N LEU A 453 -22.54 8.13 -1.86
CA LEU A 453 -23.94 8.49 -1.69
C LEU A 453 -24.54 8.86 -3.05
N GLN A 454 -25.52 8.07 -3.51
CA GLN A 454 -26.36 8.40 -4.65
C GLN A 454 -27.69 8.95 -4.15
N LEU A 455 -28.10 10.08 -4.72
CA LEU A 455 -29.40 10.69 -4.47
C LEU A 455 -30.32 10.31 -5.62
N THR A 456 -31.41 9.61 -5.30
CA THR A 456 -32.38 9.13 -6.29
C THR A 456 -33.72 9.81 -6.05
N ARG A 457 -34.29 10.35 -7.13
CA ARG A 457 -35.62 10.96 -7.12
C ARG A 457 -36.70 9.88 -7.12
N GLU A 458 -37.94 10.23 -6.79
CA GLU A 458 -39.08 9.29 -6.78
C GLU A 458 -39.31 8.59 -8.13
N ASP A 459 -38.91 9.22 -9.24
CA ASP A 459 -38.96 8.68 -10.61
C ASP A 459 -37.86 7.63 -10.90
N GLY A 460 -36.98 7.35 -9.93
CA GLY A 460 -35.84 6.44 -10.08
C GLY A 460 -34.62 7.06 -10.77
N SER A 461 -34.66 8.34 -11.16
CA SER A 461 -33.53 9.02 -11.77
C SER A 461 -32.47 9.41 -10.74
N VAL A 462 -31.20 9.17 -11.08
CA VAL A 462 -30.05 9.50 -10.21
C VAL A 462 -29.63 10.94 -10.45
N LEU A 463 -29.62 11.73 -9.38
CA LEU A 463 -29.16 13.12 -9.41
C LEU A 463 -27.65 13.17 -9.62
N ARG A 464 -27.23 13.96 -10.61
CA ARG A 464 -25.81 14.18 -10.89
C ARG A 464 -25.20 15.12 -9.86
N VAL A 465 -24.02 14.73 -9.39
CA VAL A 465 -23.22 15.47 -8.41
C VAL A 465 -21.95 15.96 -9.08
N ASP A 466 -21.83 17.28 -9.22
CA ASP A 466 -20.63 17.92 -9.77
C ASP A 466 -19.89 18.70 -8.67
N PHE A 467 -18.60 18.96 -8.89
CA PHE A 467 -17.76 19.66 -7.91
C PHE A 467 -17.18 20.94 -8.51
N GLU A 468 -17.30 22.04 -7.77
CA GLU A 468 -16.66 23.30 -8.11
C GLU A 468 -15.13 23.22 -7.86
N ALA A 469 -14.34 23.54 -8.89
CA ALA A 469 -12.89 23.39 -8.85
C ALA A 469 -12.22 24.25 -7.75
N GLY A 470 -12.67 25.50 -7.56
CA GLY A 470 -12.06 26.44 -6.61
C GLY A 470 -12.14 25.97 -5.15
N LEU A 471 -13.35 25.65 -4.69
CA LEU A 471 -13.58 25.11 -3.34
C LEU A 471 -12.91 23.74 -3.16
N THR A 472 -12.90 22.92 -4.21
CA THR A 472 -12.21 21.62 -4.20
C THR A 472 -10.71 21.77 -3.95
N ILE A 473 -10.04 22.72 -4.62
CA ILE A 473 -8.61 23.01 -4.40
C ILE A 473 -8.37 23.63 -3.01
N LEU A 474 -9.23 24.54 -2.57
CA LEU A 474 -9.10 25.15 -1.25
C LEU A 474 -9.21 24.11 -0.13
N SER A 475 -10.17 23.19 -0.25
CA SER A 475 -10.35 22.07 0.69
C SER A 475 -9.10 21.18 0.77
N PHE A 476 -8.42 20.93 -0.36
CA PHE A 476 -7.14 20.19 -0.40
C PHE A 476 -6.05 20.92 0.39
N ILE A 477 -5.89 22.24 0.17
CA ILE A 477 -4.90 23.06 0.88
C ILE A 477 -5.18 23.05 2.38
N CYS A 478 -6.43 23.17 2.81
CA CYS A 478 -6.81 23.13 4.23
C CYS A 478 -6.46 21.78 4.88
N ALA A 479 -6.73 20.66 4.20
CA ALA A 479 -6.37 19.33 4.72
C ALA A 479 -4.85 19.16 4.86
N VAL A 480 -4.09 19.48 3.80
CA VAL A 480 -2.61 19.36 3.84
C VAL A 480 -2.00 20.35 4.84
N GLY A 481 -2.54 21.56 4.95
CA GLY A 481 -2.07 22.57 5.90
C GLY A 481 -2.30 22.17 7.35
N GLY A 482 -3.53 21.76 7.71
CA GLY A 482 -3.86 21.35 9.07
C GLY A 482 -3.10 20.11 9.52
N VAL A 483 -2.96 19.10 8.64
CA VAL A 483 -2.16 17.91 8.92
C VAL A 483 -0.68 18.25 9.04
N PHE A 484 -0.15 19.17 8.22
CA PHE A 484 1.27 19.57 8.29
C PHE A 484 1.58 20.22 9.64
N VAL A 485 0.75 21.18 10.08
CA VAL A 485 0.89 21.83 11.39
C VAL A 485 0.75 20.80 12.50
N GLY A 486 -0.24 19.91 12.40
CA GLY A 486 -0.44 18.83 13.37
C GLY A 486 0.78 17.91 13.50
N LEU A 487 1.31 17.43 12.37
CA LEU A 487 2.50 16.58 12.34
C LEU A 487 3.74 17.33 12.85
N LYS A 488 3.90 18.62 12.54
CA LYS A 488 5.01 19.45 13.04
C LYS A 488 4.98 19.58 14.57
N ILE A 489 3.80 19.80 15.15
CA ILE A 489 3.62 19.91 16.61
C ILE A 489 3.86 18.55 17.28
N ALA A 490 3.25 17.49 16.75
CA ALA A 490 3.34 16.16 17.34
C ALA A 490 4.74 15.54 17.19
N SER A 491 5.44 15.80 16.08
CA SER A 491 6.82 15.34 15.86
C SER A 491 7.85 16.05 16.75
N ALA A 492 7.50 17.19 17.34
CA ALA A 492 8.31 17.86 18.35
C ALA A 492 8.18 17.22 19.74
N ASP A 493 7.43 16.11 19.89
CA ASP A 493 7.34 15.40 21.16
C ASP A 493 8.71 14.84 21.61
N PRO A 494 9.17 15.09 22.85
CA PRO A 494 10.50 14.68 23.29
C PRO A 494 10.71 13.17 23.20
N PHE A 495 9.65 12.38 23.42
CA PHE A 495 9.73 10.92 23.35
C PHE A 495 9.91 10.41 21.91
N PHE A 496 9.40 11.16 20.92
CA PHE A 496 9.55 10.84 19.52
C PHE A 496 10.95 11.21 18.99
N LEU A 497 11.54 12.29 19.53
CA LEU A 497 12.87 12.81 19.14
C LEU A 497 14.04 12.15 19.88
N GLU A 498 13.89 11.71 21.12
CA GLU A 498 15.01 11.24 21.94
C GLU A 498 15.45 9.81 21.59
N LEU A 499 16.59 9.74 20.90
CA LEU A 499 17.39 8.55 20.63
C LEU A 499 18.44 8.28 21.74
N GLU A 500 18.21 8.74 22.97
CA GLU A 500 19.09 8.44 24.09
C GLU A 500 18.33 7.65 25.17
N GLN A 501 18.72 6.38 25.31
CA GLN A 501 18.25 5.50 26.38
C GLN A 501 18.50 6.08 27.79
N GLU A 502 19.38 7.06 27.95
CA GLU A 502 19.73 7.69 29.24
C GLU A 502 18.68 8.72 29.72
N LYS A 503 18.15 9.60 28.86
CA LYS A 503 17.07 10.52 29.27
C LYS A 503 15.73 9.82 29.47
N ARG A 504 15.44 8.78 28.67
CA ARG A 504 14.27 7.91 28.88
C ARG A 504 14.32 7.23 30.25
N LYS A 505 15.50 6.79 30.69
CA LYS A 505 15.69 6.26 32.06
C LYS A 505 15.47 7.35 33.10
N ASN A 506 16.04 8.55 32.96
CA ASN A 506 15.93 9.59 33.98
C ASN A 506 14.51 10.16 34.16
N ILE A 507 13.73 10.35 33.09
CA ILE A 507 12.33 10.77 33.18
C ILE A 507 11.49 9.68 33.84
N LEU A 508 11.70 8.45 33.40
CA LEU A 508 10.94 7.31 33.87
C LEU A 508 11.31 6.90 35.30
N VAL A 509 12.57 7.08 35.73
CA VAL A 509 13.03 6.93 37.12
C VAL A 509 12.43 8.00 38.01
N LYS A 510 12.17 9.21 37.50
CA LYS A 510 11.49 10.27 38.25
C LYS A 510 10.01 9.94 38.51
N ASP A 511 9.33 9.34 37.54
CA ASP A 511 7.96 8.80 37.71
C ASP A 511 7.97 7.48 38.52
N LEU A 512 9.04 6.67 38.42
CA LEU A 512 9.22 5.43 39.21
C LEU A 512 9.55 5.70 40.67
N ALA A 513 10.16 6.85 40.99
CA ALA A 513 10.46 7.25 42.37
C ALA A 513 9.20 7.45 43.22
N ALA A 514 8.03 7.61 42.57
CA ALA A 514 6.72 7.60 43.22
C ALA A 514 6.14 6.19 43.43
N THR A 515 6.83 5.13 42.97
CA THR A 515 6.36 3.74 43.02
C THR A 515 7.08 3.00 44.16
N ALA A 516 6.34 2.35 45.05
CA ALA A 516 6.88 1.66 46.24
C ALA A 516 7.95 0.60 45.89
N MET A 517 9.02 0.53 46.68
CA MET A 517 10.19 -0.35 46.48
C MET A 517 9.88 -1.86 46.49
N SER A 518 8.66 -2.28 46.85
CA SER A 518 8.25 -3.70 46.91
C SER A 518 7.98 -4.33 45.53
N ASP A 519 7.82 -3.56 44.46
CA ASP A 519 7.48 -4.06 43.12
C ASP A 519 8.70 -4.47 42.26
N VAL A 520 9.94 -4.23 42.73
CA VAL A 520 11.20 -4.41 41.97
C VAL A 520 11.56 -5.89 41.71
N VAL A 521 10.87 -6.83 42.36
CA VAL A 521 11.17 -8.27 42.27
C VAL A 521 10.82 -8.86 40.90
N ASN A 522 9.86 -8.28 40.16
CA ASN A 522 9.47 -8.79 38.83
C ASN A 522 9.81 -7.80 37.71
N LYS A 523 11.03 -7.92 37.18
CA LYS A 523 11.59 -7.07 36.10
C LYS A 523 10.67 -6.97 34.87
N GLN A 524 9.90 -8.01 34.54
CA GLN A 524 8.97 -7.99 33.40
C GLN A 524 7.70 -7.18 33.69
N LYS A 525 7.15 -7.28 34.90
CA LYS A 525 5.95 -6.55 35.33
C LYS A 525 6.27 -5.05 35.45
N VAL A 526 7.43 -4.72 36.01
CA VAL A 526 7.95 -3.35 36.09
C VAL A 526 8.20 -2.79 34.69
N ALA A 527 8.86 -3.52 33.80
CA ALA A 527 9.08 -3.08 32.41
C ALA A 527 7.77 -2.87 31.63
N LYS A 528 6.74 -3.69 31.85
CA LYS A 528 5.41 -3.50 31.26
C LYS A 528 4.72 -2.25 31.81
N ARG A 529 4.74 -2.03 33.13
CA ARG A 529 4.17 -0.84 33.77
C ARG A 529 4.87 0.44 33.32
N ILE A 530 6.19 0.41 33.23
CA ILE A 530 7.04 1.45 32.66
C ILE A 530 6.63 1.80 31.22
N LYS A 531 6.47 0.78 30.37
CA LYS A 531 6.04 0.98 28.98
C LYS A 531 4.63 1.56 28.93
N LEU A 532 3.71 1.11 29.78
CA LEU A 532 2.34 1.58 29.86
C LEU A 532 2.25 3.04 30.33
N ILE A 533 2.97 3.40 31.39
CA ILE A 533 3.01 4.77 31.92
C ILE A 533 3.61 5.71 30.86
N ALA A 534 4.71 5.30 30.22
CA ALA A 534 5.33 6.08 29.16
C ALA A 534 4.45 6.21 27.90
N LEU A 535 3.53 5.27 27.65
CA LEU A 535 2.55 5.33 26.55
C LEU A 535 1.51 6.46 26.75
N PHE A 536 1.20 6.81 27.99
CA PHE A 536 0.16 7.81 28.32
C PHE A 536 0.70 9.10 28.97
N SER A 537 2.00 9.16 29.28
CA SER A 537 2.64 10.36 29.82
C SER A 537 2.74 11.50 28.78
N ARG A 538 2.60 12.76 29.24
CA ARG A 538 2.83 13.99 28.47
C ARG A 538 2.14 14.01 27.09
N LEU A 539 0.81 13.86 27.08
CA LEU A 539 -0.03 13.93 25.88
C LEU A 539 -0.33 15.34 25.29
N PRO A 540 -0.03 16.52 25.89
CA PRO A 540 -0.60 17.78 25.39
C PRO A 540 -0.05 18.17 24.01
N ARG A 541 1.16 17.74 23.63
CA ARG A 541 1.69 17.96 22.26
C ARG A 541 1.00 17.07 21.22
N ILE A 542 0.70 15.83 21.57
CA ILE A 542 -0.04 14.91 20.69
C ILE A 542 -1.50 15.38 20.55
N ALA A 543 -2.13 15.78 21.66
CA ALA A 543 -3.46 16.37 21.65
C ALA A 543 -3.48 17.70 20.87
N GLY A 544 -2.47 18.56 21.04
CA GLY A 544 -2.32 19.80 20.27
C GLY A 544 -2.13 19.52 18.76
N GLY A 545 -1.29 18.56 18.40
CA GLY A 545 -1.14 18.13 17.01
C GLY A 545 -2.45 17.55 16.44
N GLY A 546 -3.14 16.73 17.22
CA GLY A 546 -4.44 16.16 16.90
C GLY A 546 -5.53 17.22 16.72
N LEU A 547 -5.51 18.29 17.53
CA LEU A 547 -6.43 19.43 17.41
C LEU A 547 -6.27 20.13 16.07
N PHE A 548 -5.05 20.50 15.68
CA PHE A 548 -4.82 21.18 14.40
C PHE A 548 -5.10 20.29 13.19
N ALA A 549 -4.77 18.99 13.30
CA ALA A 549 -5.14 18.02 12.28
C ALA A 549 -6.67 17.91 12.15
N ALA A 550 -7.39 17.79 13.27
CA ALA A 550 -8.85 17.77 13.28
C ALA A 550 -9.42 19.05 12.68
N LEU A 551 -8.98 20.23 13.10
CA LEU A 551 -9.44 21.51 12.54
C LEU A 551 -9.27 21.57 11.02
N GLY A 552 -8.11 21.15 10.48
CA GLY A 552 -7.90 21.06 9.04
C GLY A 552 -8.86 20.09 8.34
N VAL A 553 -9.11 18.92 8.95
CA VAL A 553 -10.06 17.93 8.44
C VAL A 553 -11.49 18.44 8.47
N LEU A 554 -11.91 19.12 9.54
CA LEU A 554 -13.25 19.72 9.64
C LEU A 554 -13.45 20.79 8.57
N VAL A 555 -12.52 21.74 8.46
CA VAL A 555 -12.59 22.80 7.44
C VAL A 555 -12.63 22.18 6.04
N MET A 556 -11.76 21.19 5.76
CA MET A 556 -11.79 20.48 4.48
C MET A 556 -13.13 19.78 4.24
N HIS A 557 -13.68 19.08 5.23
CA HIS A 557 -14.92 18.31 5.09
C HIS A 557 -16.10 19.20 4.72
N TYR A 558 -16.30 20.30 5.43
CA TYR A 558 -17.41 21.21 5.13
C TYR A 558 -17.18 22.02 3.85
N LEU A 559 -15.95 22.45 3.56
CA LEU A 559 -15.64 23.08 2.27
C LEU A 559 -15.85 22.11 1.10
N GLY A 560 -15.54 20.82 1.28
CA GLY A 560 -15.78 19.77 0.29
C GLY A 560 -17.27 19.52 0.04
N MET A 561 -18.08 19.51 1.10
CA MET A 561 -19.55 19.43 0.95
C MET A 561 -20.13 20.70 0.31
N MET A 562 -19.59 21.88 0.61
CA MET A 562 -19.98 23.14 -0.06
C MET A 562 -19.55 23.21 -1.52
N ALA A 563 -18.50 22.47 -1.91
CA ALA A 563 -18.07 22.37 -3.31
C ALA A 563 -19.06 21.58 -4.17
N GLN A 564 -19.95 20.81 -3.54
CA GLN A 564 -20.93 19.97 -4.22
C GLN A 564 -22.02 20.83 -4.88
N ARG A 565 -22.23 20.63 -6.17
CA ARG A 565 -23.29 21.24 -6.97
C ARG A 565 -24.26 20.15 -7.43
N THR A 566 -25.47 20.20 -6.89
CA THR A 566 -26.56 19.24 -7.12
C THR A 566 -27.90 19.96 -7.18
N GLN A 567 -28.90 19.38 -7.84
CA GLN A 567 -30.30 19.85 -7.82
C GLN A 567 -31.02 19.54 -6.49
N ALA A 568 -30.28 19.57 -5.39
CA ALA A 568 -30.77 19.33 -4.05
C ALA A 568 -30.09 20.32 -3.10
N SER A 569 -30.89 20.98 -2.26
CA SER A 569 -30.37 21.80 -1.17
C SER A 569 -29.97 20.92 0.01
N MET A 570 -28.81 21.19 0.58
CA MET A 570 -28.26 20.44 1.71
C MET A 570 -28.47 21.22 3.00
N THR A 571 -29.19 20.64 3.95
CA THR A 571 -29.35 21.18 5.31
C THR A 571 -28.59 20.32 6.31
N LEU A 572 -27.99 20.94 7.32
CA LEU A 572 -27.19 20.25 8.33
C LEU A 572 -27.89 20.25 9.68
N MET A 573 -28.07 19.06 10.27
CA MET A 573 -28.60 18.95 11.61
C MET A 573 -27.52 19.28 12.65
N ALA A 574 -27.62 20.46 13.28
CA ALA A 574 -26.60 21.02 14.17
C ALA A 574 -26.16 20.05 15.29
N GLY A 575 -27.10 19.28 15.87
CA GLY A 575 -26.79 18.31 16.91
C GLY A 575 -25.81 17.21 16.45
N VAL A 576 -26.01 16.66 15.24
CA VAL A 576 -25.13 15.59 14.70
C VAL A 576 -23.79 16.18 14.24
N VAL A 577 -23.79 17.42 13.74
CA VAL A 577 -22.55 18.15 13.43
C VAL A 577 -21.65 18.25 14.66
N VAL A 578 -22.17 18.69 15.81
CA VAL A 578 -21.37 18.80 17.05
C VAL A 578 -20.80 17.44 17.47
N VAL A 579 -21.60 16.37 17.37
CA VAL A 579 -21.13 15.01 17.66
C VAL A 579 -20.01 14.58 16.71
N SER A 580 -20.14 14.83 15.41
CA SER A 580 -19.09 14.51 14.42
C SER A 580 -17.79 15.30 14.66
N VAL A 581 -17.89 16.56 15.11
CA VAL A 581 -16.74 17.40 15.48
C VAL A 581 -15.98 16.79 16.65
N LEU A 582 -16.69 16.35 17.69
CA LEU A 582 -16.08 15.68 18.84
C LEU A 582 -15.42 14.36 18.42
N ILE A 583 -16.10 13.55 17.62
CA ILE A 583 -15.54 12.30 17.08
C ILE A 583 -14.25 12.59 16.33
N ALA A 584 -14.23 13.59 15.44
CA ALA A 584 -13.05 13.98 14.67
C ALA A 584 -11.86 14.39 15.55
N PHE A 585 -12.10 15.12 16.64
CA PHE A 585 -11.04 15.48 17.58
C PHE A 585 -10.42 14.26 18.28
N PHE A 586 -11.27 13.36 18.80
CA PHE A 586 -10.80 12.16 19.50
C PHE A 586 -10.08 11.18 18.56
N THR A 587 -10.63 10.95 17.37
CA THR A 587 -10.02 10.04 16.39
C THR A 587 -8.71 10.58 15.82
N ALA A 588 -8.60 11.89 15.56
CA ALA A 588 -7.34 12.52 15.15
C ALA A 588 -6.26 12.41 16.23
N THR A 589 -6.64 12.66 17.49
CA THR A 589 -5.73 12.50 18.64
C THR A 589 -5.30 11.04 18.80
N ALA A 590 -6.22 10.08 18.66
CA ALA A 590 -5.91 8.66 18.70
C ALA A 590 -4.98 8.23 17.55
N ALA A 591 -5.21 8.71 16.33
CA ALA A 591 -4.36 8.43 15.18
C ALA A 591 -2.92 8.94 15.39
N PHE A 592 -2.77 10.15 15.93
CA PHE A 592 -1.45 10.71 16.24
C PHE A 592 -0.79 10.01 17.43
N TRP A 593 -1.57 9.59 18.42
CA TRP A 593 -1.07 8.74 19.50
C TRP A 593 -0.53 7.41 18.95
N ILE A 594 -1.22 6.77 18.00
CA ILE A 594 -0.71 5.57 17.33
C ILE A 594 0.62 5.87 16.62
N LEU A 595 0.66 6.94 15.82
CA LEU A 595 1.80 7.30 14.98
C LEU A 595 3.05 7.67 15.77
N PHE A 596 2.92 8.53 16.78
CA PHE A 596 4.05 9.10 17.53
C PHE A 596 4.39 8.31 18.80
N ARG A 597 3.44 7.55 19.37
CA ARG A 597 3.65 6.81 20.61
C ARG A 597 3.61 5.30 20.42
N ALA A 598 2.50 4.71 19.96
CA ALA A 598 2.37 3.26 19.91
C ALA A 598 3.43 2.61 19.01
N LEU A 599 3.65 3.16 17.82
CA LEU A 599 4.63 2.63 16.86
C LEU A 599 6.09 2.82 17.30
N THR A 600 6.40 3.79 18.17
CA THR A 600 7.77 3.97 18.67
C THR A 600 8.18 2.92 19.71
N PHE A 601 7.23 2.32 20.42
CA PHE A 601 7.50 1.22 21.36
C PHE A 601 7.67 -0.14 20.69
N PHE A 602 7.00 -0.35 19.56
CA PHE A 602 6.93 -1.63 18.86
C PHE A 602 7.52 -1.53 17.46
N GLN A 603 8.70 -0.90 17.36
CA GLN A 603 9.37 -0.58 16.11
C GLN A 603 9.66 -1.83 15.24
N ASP A 604 9.84 -3.00 15.86
CA ASP A 604 10.20 -4.24 15.15
C ASP A 604 8.99 -4.99 14.56
N SER A 605 7.76 -4.61 14.94
CA SER A 605 6.55 -5.34 14.52
C SER A 605 5.92 -4.74 13.28
N GLU A 606 6.20 -5.34 12.12
CA GLU A 606 5.55 -4.98 10.85
C GLU A 606 4.04 -5.21 10.87
N ALA A 607 3.56 -6.23 11.58
CA ALA A 607 2.14 -6.51 11.72
C ALA A 607 1.41 -5.37 12.46
N LEU A 608 2.06 -4.76 13.45
CA LEU A 608 1.47 -3.61 14.14
C LEU A 608 1.39 -2.39 13.24
N ARG A 609 2.37 -2.16 12.36
CA ARG A 609 2.35 -1.03 11.40
C ARG A 609 1.18 -1.16 10.43
N LEU A 610 1.00 -2.37 9.88
CA LEU A 610 -0.15 -2.69 9.03
C LEU A 610 -1.47 -2.53 9.79
N GLY A 611 -1.55 -3.09 11.01
CA GLY A 611 -2.73 -2.95 11.88
C GLY A 611 -3.07 -1.49 12.20
N SER A 612 -2.07 -0.68 12.50
CA SER A 612 -2.21 0.76 12.75
C SER A 612 -2.74 1.51 11.54
N ALA A 613 -2.25 1.21 10.33
CA ALA A 613 -2.77 1.83 9.10
C ALA A 613 -4.24 1.46 8.85
N LEU A 614 -4.63 0.20 9.09
CA LEU A 614 -6.02 -0.26 9.00
C LEU A 614 -6.93 0.47 9.99
N ILE A 615 -6.48 0.61 11.25
CA ILE A 615 -7.22 1.33 12.31
C ILE A 615 -7.33 2.82 11.99
N MET A 616 -6.24 3.45 11.55
CA MET A 616 -6.27 4.85 11.10
C MET A 616 -7.23 5.04 9.93
N GLY A 617 -7.26 4.13 8.96
CA GLY A 617 -8.25 4.16 7.88
C GLY A 617 -9.70 4.12 8.39
N ILE A 618 -9.99 3.26 9.38
CA ILE A 618 -11.33 3.18 10.00
C ILE A 618 -11.67 4.50 10.67
N ALA A 619 -10.70 5.09 11.39
CA ALA A 619 -10.87 6.36 12.06
C ALA A 619 -11.19 7.49 11.06
N VAL A 620 -10.43 7.60 9.96
CA VAL A 620 -10.67 8.64 8.94
C VAL A 620 -12.04 8.43 8.27
N CYS A 621 -12.38 7.21 7.82
CA CYS A 621 -13.69 6.92 7.23
C CYS A 621 -14.84 7.16 8.22
N GLY A 622 -14.67 6.75 9.48
CA GLY A 622 -15.65 6.97 10.54
C GLY A 622 -15.96 8.46 10.74
N THR A 623 -14.93 9.32 10.76
CA THR A 623 -15.15 10.77 10.85
C THR A 623 -15.92 11.32 9.66
N HIS A 624 -15.57 10.89 8.44
CA HIS A 624 -16.23 11.35 7.22
C HIS A 624 -17.70 10.94 7.16
N TYR A 625 -18.00 9.65 7.35
CA TYR A 625 -19.38 9.15 7.28
C TYR A 625 -20.24 9.64 8.44
N SER A 626 -19.65 9.87 9.62
CA SER A 626 -20.38 10.52 10.72
C SER A 626 -20.77 11.97 10.38
N GLY A 627 -19.93 12.70 9.64
CA GLY A 627 -20.23 14.05 9.15
C GLY A 627 -21.32 14.05 8.06
N MET A 628 -21.25 13.11 7.11
CA MET A 628 -22.29 13.01 6.07
C MET A 628 -23.64 12.59 6.62
N GLY A 629 -23.68 11.80 7.70
CA GLY A 629 -24.93 11.46 8.39
C GLY A 629 -25.68 12.66 8.98
N ALA A 630 -25.06 13.85 9.04
CA ALA A 630 -25.71 15.08 9.47
C ALA A 630 -26.45 15.82 8.33
N ALA A 631 -26.22 15.43 7.07
CA ALA A 631 -26.76 16.11 5.90
C ALA A 631 -28.11 15.53 5.47
N SER A 632 -29.11 16.41 5.33
CA SER A 632 -30.40 16.11 4.71
C SER A 632 -30.52 16.86 3.38
N TYR A 633 -31.10 16.20 2.38
CA TYR A 633 -31.21 16.73 1.02
C TYR A 633 -32.68 16.92 0.67
N THR A 634 -33.03 18.12 0.21
CA THR A 634 -34.36 18.44 -0.33
C THR A 634 -34.24 18.91 -1.78
N PHE A 635 -35.17 18.51 -2.64
CA PHE A 635 -35.11 18.84 -4.06
C PHE A 635 -35.32 20.34 -4.32
N VAL A 636 -34.59 20.91 -5.28
CA VAL A 636 -34.77 22.30 -5.72
C VAL A 636 -34.68 22.36 -7.25
N GLU A 637 -35.73 22.88 -7.89
CA GLU A 637 -35.88 22.92 -9.37
C GLU A 637 -34.77 23.72 -10.07
N ASP A 638 -34.26 24.80 -9.47
CA ASP A 638 -33.26 25.71 -10.05
C ASP A 638 -31.83 25.54 -9.47
N GLY A 639 -31.45 24.32 -9.09
CA GLY A 639 -30.19 24.06 -8.36
C GLY A 639 -28.87 24.15 -9.16
N MET A 640 -28.89 24.35 -10.49
CA MET A 640 -27.65 24.50 -11.28
C MET A 640 -27.31 25.97 -11.53
N GLY A 641 -26.73 26.63 -10.52
CA GLY A 641 -26.11 27.95 -10.70
C GLY A 641 -25.00 27.89 -11.76
N SER A 642 -25.16 28.63 -12.86
CA SER A 642 -24.22 28.71 -13.98
C SER A 642 -23.06 29.64 -13.66
N GLY A 643 -21.91 29.11 -13.24
CA GLY A 643 -20.68 29.92 -13.15
C GLY A 643 -19.53 29.19 -12.48
N GLY A 644 -18.56 28.72 -13.28
CA GLY A 644 -17.31 28.14 -12.78
C GLY A 644 -16.77 27.00 -13.64
N VAL A 645 -15.54 26.57 -13.36
CA VAL A 645 -14.99 25.31 -13.87
C VAL A 645 -15.47 24.19 -12.95
N HIS A 646 -16.23 23.25 -13.49
CA HIS A 646 -16.81 22.13 -12.75
C HIS A 646 -16.19 20.81 -13.18
N PHE A 647 -15.91 19.94 -12.21
CA PHE A 647 -15.53 18.55 -12.45
C PHE A 647 -16.74 17.64 -12.27
N LYS A 648 -16.98 16.77 -13.25
CA LYS A 648 -17.98 15.70 -13.09
C LYS A 648 -17.61 14.83 -11.88
N GLY A 649 -18.57 14.53 -11.01
CA GLY A 649 -18.29 13.79 -9.77
C GLY A 649 -17.59 12.45 -9.98
N SER A 650 -17.97 11.72 -11.03
CA SER A 650 -17.31 10.47 -11.43
C SER A 650 -15.85 10.67 -11.84
N GLN A 651 -15.55 11.73 -12.60
CA GLN A 651 -14.17 12.05 -13.01
C GLN A 651 -13.33 12.52 -11.81
N ALA A 652 -13.91 13.32 -10.91
CA ALA A 652 -13.25 13.77 -9.70
C ALA A 652 -12.88 12.60 -8.78
N ALA A 653 -13.77 11.62 -8.60
CA ALA A 653 -13.50 10.41 -7.81
C ALA A 653 -12.40 9.53 -8.44
N ILE A 654 -12.44 9.34 -9.76
CA ILE A 654 -11.42 8.58 -10.49
C ILE A 654 -10.06 9.28 -10.39
N LEU A 655 -10.01 10.59 -10.60
CA LEU A 655 -8.78 11.38 -10.51
C LEU A 655 -8.21 11.38 -9.09
N ALA A 656 -9.06 11.58 -8.08
CA ALA A 656 -8.66 11.57 -6.68
C ALA A 656 -8.13 10.20 -6.26
N SER A 657 -8.84 9.12 -6.59
CA SER A 657 -8.39 7.75 -6.30
C SER A 657 -7.07 7.45 -7.01
N HIS A 658 -6.99 7.48 -8.34
CA HIS A 658 -5.76 7.15 -9.06
C HIS A 658 -4.58 8.08 -8.72
N GLY A 659 -4.83 9.39 -8.61
CA GLY A 659 -3.82 10.37 -8.25
C GLY A 659 -3.22 10.09 -6.88
N SER A 660 -4.04 9.72 -5.89
CA SER A 660 -3.57 9.33 -4.56
C SER A 660 -2.65 8.12 -4.59
N LEU A 661 -2.95 7.14 -5.45
CA LEU A 661 -2.20 5.90 -5.56
C LEU A 661 -0.88 6.10 -6.27
N LEU A 662 -0.89 6.86 -7.37
CA LEU A 662 0.34 7.23 -8.08
C LEU A 662 1.28 8.03 -7.19
N PHE A 663 0.75 8.98 -6.42
CA PHE A 663 1.55 9.75 -5.47
C PHE A 663 2.14 8.84 -4.38
N CYS A 664 1.32 8.03 -3.71
CA CYS A 664 1.80 7.12 -2.68
C CYS A 664 2.84 6.14 -3.26
N TYR A 665 2.67 5.66 -4.50
CA TYR A 665 3.63 4.82 -5.19
C TYR A 665 4.97 5.50 -5.42
N TRP A 666 4.93 6.69 -6.01
CA TRP A 666 6.12 7.48 -6.27
C TRP A 666 6.88 7.76 -4.97
N VAL A 667 6.18 8.12 -3.89
CA VAL A 667 6.81 8.38 -2.60
C VAL A 667 7.41 7.12 -1.98
N MET A 668 6.73 5.98 -2.05
CA MET A 668 7.25 4.72 -1.50
C MET A 668 8.47 4.21 -2.27
N THR A 669 8.46 4.30 -3.60
CA THR A 669 9.61 3.92 -4.43
C THR A 669 10.79 4.86 -4.23
N TRP A 670 10.55 6.17 -4.18
CA TRP A 670 11.57 7.14 -3.82
C TRP A 670 12.15 6.89 -2.43
N SER A 671 11.30 6.55 -1.47
CA SER A 671 11.68 6.14 -0.13
C SER A 671 12.60 4.91 -0.20
N VAL A 672 12.20 3.82 -0.84
CA VAL A 672 13.06 2.64 -0.99
C VAL A 672 14.41 3.01 -1.61
N ALA A 673 14.41 3.80 -2.68
CA ALA A 673 15.62 4.23 -3.37
C ALA A 673 16.54 5.08 -2.47
N SER A 674 15.97 5.96 -1.63
CA SER A 674 16.75 6.76 -0.68
C SER A 674 17.41 5.89 0.40
N SER A 675 16.72 4.88 0.92
CA SER A 675 17.30 3.91 1.86
C SER A 675 18.46 3.13 1.24
N VAL A 676 18.31 2.66 0.00
CA VAL A 676 19.38 1.92 -0.71
C VAL A 676 20.63 2.80 -0.89
N ARG A 677 20.45 4.07 -1.29
CA ARG A 677 21.58 5.02 -1.42
C ARG A 677 22.30 5.23 -0.09
N ASN A 678 21.56 5.32 1.02
CA ASN A 678 22.14 5.47 2.36
C ASN A 678 22.94 4.23 2.79
N ILE A 679 22.44 3.02 2.53
CA ILE A 679 23.17 1.77 2.81
C ILE A 679 24.47 1.69 1.99
N ALA A 680 24.40 2.05 0.71
CA ALA A 680 25.55 2.05 -0.18
C ALA A 680 26.63 3.04 0.29
N SER A 681 26.23 4.25 0.70
CA SER A 681 27.16 5.26 1.23
C SER A 681 27.82 4.79 2.53
N MET A 682 27.07 4.21 3.47
CA MET A 682 27.61 3.63 4.70
C MET A 682 28.65 2.54 4.44
N THR A 683 28.35 1.62 3.52
CA THR A 683 29.26 0.53 3.13
C THR A 683 30.52 1.05 2.47
N SER A 684 30.38 2.07 1.60
CA SER A 684 31.52 2.72 0.96
C SER A 684 32.44 3.40 1.99
N ASN A 685 31.86 4.05 3.00
CA ASN A 685 32.61 4.72 4.06
C ASN A 685 33.35 3.71 4.95
N LEU A 686 32.73 2.59 5.30
CA LEU A 686 33.40 1.48 5.97
C LEU A 686 34.60 0.96 5.18
N SER A 687 34.44 0.74 3.87
CA SER A 687 35.54 0.25 3.04
C SER A 687 36.73 1.21 3.00
N LYS A 688 36.47 2.53 2.99
CA LYS A 688 37.50 3.57 3.05
C LYS A 688 38.21 3.57 4.40
N VAL A 689 37.48 3.42 5.50
CA VAL A 689 38.07 3.33 6.86
C VAL A 689 38.91 2.07 7.01
N SER A 690 38.42 0.91 6.54
CA SER A 690 39.17 -0.34 6.55
C SER A 690 40.46 -0.25 5.73
N LYS A 691 40.43 0.43 4.58
CA LYS A 691 41.63 0.66 3.74
C LYS A 691 42.64 1.59 4.40
N ARG A 692 42.19 2.63 5.13
CA ARG A 692 43.09 3.51 5.91
C ARG A 692 43.80 2.78 7.05
N ASP A 693 43.13 1.84 7.72
CA ASP A 693 43.74 1.04 8.79
C ASP A 693 44.70 -0.05 8.28
N ALA A 694 44.63 -0.41 6.99
CA ALA A 694 45.49 -1.42 6.36
C ALA A 694 46.74 -0.83 5.67
N GLY A 695 46.87 0.50 5.60
CA GLY A 695 48.10 1.15 5.15
C GLY A 695 49.23 1.00 6.18
N PRO A 696 50.51 1.02 5.77
CA PRO A 696 51.63 0.92 6.69
C PRO A 696 51.56 2.07 7.70
N ARG A 697 51.36 1.73 8.98
CA ARG A 697 51.42 2.69 10.06
C ARG A 697 52.89 3.04 10.29
N THR A 698 53.36 4.15 9.74
CA THR A 698 54.51 4.85 10.28
C THR A 698 54.09 5.44 11.62
N VAL A 699 54.29 4.67 12.69
CA VAL A 699 54.27 5.20 14.04
C VAL A 699 55.48 6.12 14.14
N VAL A 700 55.27 7.42 13.95
CA VAL A 700 56.27 8.42 14.38
C VAL A 700 56.22 8.41 15.90
N VAL A 701 57.08 7.59 16.50
CA VAL A 701 57.41 7.68 17.91
C VAL A 701 58.05 9.05 18.07
N GLY A 702 57.26 10.01 18.56
CA GLY A 702 57.81 11.28 19.01
C GLY A 702 58.87 10.98 20.06
N GLN A 703 60.12 11.34 19.78
CA GLN A 703 61.17 11.27 20.77
C GLN A 703 60.73 12.05 21.99
N ILE A 704 60.54 11.33 23.10
CA ILE A 704 60.45 11.92 24.42
C ILE A 704 61.83 12.52 24.68
N LYS A 705 61.94 13.84 24.51
CA LYS A 705 63.09 14.59 24.97
C LYS A 705 63.04 14.56 26.49
N VAL A 706 63.85 13.68 27.07
CA VAL A 706 64.16 13.68 28.51
C VAL A 706 64.77 15.05 28.80
N ALA A 707 64.00 15.92 29.46
CA ALA A 707 64.50 17.15 30.03
C ALA A 707 64.83 16.87 31.49
N ASP A 708 66.10 17.11 31.83
CA ASP A 708 66.69 16.91 33.14
C ASP A 708 65.88 17.52 34.28
N SER A 709 65.86 16.77 35.38
CA SER A 709 65.54 17.23 36.70
C SER A 709 66.39 18.44 37.10
N SER A 710 65.76 19.59 37.34
CA SER A 710 66.29 20.57 38.28
C SER A 710 65.17 21.06 39.20
N VAL A 711 65.34 20.70 40.46
CA VAL A 711 64.61 21.20 41.62
C VAL A 711 64.93 22.69 41.79
N ARG A 712 63.92 23.57 41.77
CA ARG A 712 64.00 24.81 42.57
C ARG A 712 62.64 25.40 42.95
N ALA A 713 62.58 25.66 44.25
CA ALA A 713 61.58 26.27 45.12
C ALA A 713 60.67 27.38 44.57
N ASN A 714 59.46 27.37 45.12
CA ASN A 714 58.54 28.51 45.31
C ASN A 714 59.26 29.78 45.77
N GLY A 715 58.90 30.92 45.16
CA GLY A 715 59.29 32.26 45.60
C GLY A 715 58.30 33.32 45.10
N ASN A 716 57.83 34.13 46.04
CA ASN A 716 56.78 35.15 45.97
C ASN A 716 56.99 36.33 44.99
N GLY A 717 55.88 37.04 44.72
CA GLY A 717 55.81 38.47 44.35
C GLY A 717 55.94 38.74 42.85
N SER A 718 55.35 39.76 42.23
CA SER A 718 54.47 40.86 42.61
C SER A 718 54.27 41.69 41.31
N THR A 719 53.05 42.21 41.07
CA THR A 719 52.70 43.51 40.44
C THR A 719 53.36 44.02 39.14
N ALA A 720 52.52 44.45 38.19
CA ALA A 720 52.54 45.70 37.37
C ALA A 720 52.10 45.45 35.91
N ASN A 721 50.91 45.91 35.49
CA ASN A 721 50.59 47.20 34.86
C ASN A 721 51.28 47.50 33.49
N THR A 722 50.51 47.29 32.40
CA THR A 722 50.16 48.22 31.26
C THR A 722 51.23 49.12 30.58
N PRO A 723 50.92 49.79 29.44
CA PRO A 723 50.30 49.38 28.17
C PRO A 723 51.03 49.96 26.93
N GLY A 724 50.54 49.70 25.71
CA GLY A 724 50.62 50.68 24.60
C GLY A 724 51.11 50.18 23.24
N GLY A 725 50.47 50.69 22.18
CA GLY A 725 51.07 50.74 20.84
C GLY A 725 50.21 50.24 19.70
N ALA A 726 49.25 51.06 19.27
CA ALA A 726 48.49 50.88 18.03
C ALA A 726 49.35 51.14 16.78
N SER A 727 49.09 50.43 15.68
CA SER A 727 49.28 50.92 14.32
C SER A 727 48.52 50.05 13.31
N THR A 728 47.45 50.64 12.77
CA THR A 728 46.93 50.56 11.39
C THR A 728 47.61 49.61 10.39
N ARG A 729 46.84 48.83 9.61
CA ARG A 729 46.35 49.23 8.27
C ARG A 729 45.58 48.10 7.55
N GLN A 730 44.53 48.57 6.91
CA GLN A 730 43.59 48.05 5.92
C GLN A 730 44.09 47.14 4.77
N GLU A 731 43.10 46.55 4.10
CA GLU A 731 43.06 45.91 2.76
C GLU A 731 43.49 44.43 2.66
N SER A 732 43.03 43.62 1.71
CA SER A 732 41.75 43.41 1.01
C SER A 732 41.99 42.12 0.19
N ILE A 733 40.95 41.29 0.06
CA ILE A 733 40.58 40.47 -1.11
C ILE A 733 41.71 40.00 -2.04
N ALA A 734 41.91 38.68 -2.18
CA ALA A 734 41.72 37.99 -3.46
C ALA A 734 41.95 36.47 -3.38
N GLU A 735 40.99 35.80 -3.96
CA GLU A 735 40.89 34.40 -4.36
C GLU A 735 41.91 34.06 -5.49
N VAL A 736 42.15 32.77 -5.70
CA VAL A 736 42.44 32.07 -7.00
C VAL A 736 43.54 31.02 -6.85
N GLY A 737 43.25 29.80 -7.35
CA GLY A 737 44.22 29.14 -8.22
C GLY A 737 44.62 27.70 -7.90
N ARG A 738 43.77 26.74 -8.30
CA ARG A 738 44.18 25.37 -8.69
C ARG A 738 45.37 25.40 -9.66
N LYS A 739 46.34 24.49 -9.49
CA LYS A 739 46.91 23.69 -10.60
C LYS A 739 47.68 22.46 -10.11
N SER A 740 47.71 21.49 -10.99
CA SER A 740 47.99 20.06 -10.86
C SER A 740 49.45 19.68 -11.09
N SER A 741 49.75 18.40 -10.76
CA SER A 741 50.78 17.48 -11.32
C SER A 741 52.25 17.92 -11.16
N SER A 742 53.17 17.08 -10.70
CA SER A 742 53.56 15.81 -11.32
C SER A 742 54.38 14.91 -10.38
N GLU A 743 54.35 13.61 -10.67
CA GLU A 743 55.21 12.55 -10.11
C GLU A 743 56.71 12.82 -10.35
N SER A 744 57.57 12.37 -9.42
CA SER A 744 58.80 11.67 -9.79
C SER A 744 59.23 10.69 -8.69
N VAL A 745 59.60 9.51 -9.17
CA VAL A 745 60.08 8.30 -8.49
C VAL A 745 61.57 8.44 -8.19
N PHE A 746 62.06 7.89 -7.08
CA PHE A 746 63.37 7.22 -7.04
C PHE A 746 63.45 6.15 -5.95
N ASN A 747 63.83 4.93 -6.38
CA ASN A 747 64.25 3.75 -5.61
C ASN A 747 65.56 4.04 -4.85
N GLU A 748 65.90 3.34 -3.76
CA GLU A 748 66.71 2.09 -3.67
C GLU A 748 67.04 1.92 -2.16
N VAL A 749 67.23 0.76 -1.51
CA VAL A 749 67.49 -0.67 -1.82
C VAL A 749 66.72 -1.52 -0.81
#